data_AF-A0A4V0I1G6-F1
#
_entry.id   AF-A0A4V0I1G6-F1
#
_cell.length_a   1.000
_cell.length_b   1.000
_cell.length_c   1.000
_cell.angle_alpha   90.00
_cell.angle_beta   90.00
_cell.angle_gamma   90.00
#
_symmetry.space_group_name_H-M   'P 1'
#
loop_
_entity.id
_entity.type
_entity.pdbx_description
1 polymer ?
#
loop_
_entity_poly.entity_id
_entity_poly.type
_entity_poly.pdbx_seq_one_letter_code
_entity_poly.pdbx_strand_id
1 'polypeptide(L)'
;MATPSQPEPGPTSETHPLATGSPDPTPDAGGTLPDLRGAPPAQAETVSQAPPPGANGPTADFSPTGTVVQSPEDAGRAAELSLTAAAAVPAPHIPGYEIDGELGRGGMGVVYRARHVRLNRPTAIKMLIGGRYIEPVAQARFLLEAEALAQVQHPNVIQVFEFGQHDGQPYFALELVAGGTLGGALQRAGAFAPGRAAGMVAKLADAVAAAHAKGIVHRDLKPANVLLDERGEPKVTDFGLARIGASDMTATGAVMGTPSYMSPEQAAGKTREIGTATDVYALGVILFELLTGTVPFKGDSVMDTIHQVLTREPVGPRALAPHTPRDLETICLKCLEKDAARRYPTAAALADDLRAYLADRPIAARPVGAAERALKWVRRNPSRAAASVAVVLVAVTAVGAAAAVRAQQEADRRAADAEVVRRQREARADVIVDALGSMEPVELPILVRTLDEYRDEVVPRLQAPARRPLPDRAGLHARLMLVVLRAPGPPDAAERERLAELLDYSAACPVAQVPVLNGLIKPLVLAAGFSHRDWLARSGDRAVGYRLRVAAGWAIVSPADPEWPRHAADVSAWLGQQSPTEAGSWGQAFAPVGTVLTPHLVRQYAAARPRLRSGKLAESELVAEAGAFDLCASLLARFATDRPVDLAELVMTFDARHYSLVEDAARRAAADVAPVLRTELATPITDDGTSTEAEARGRRRANAAATLMELGEPDAAWRVLRFPASGAPTARSYLIHRFETTGADPAALVRRYAVEPDLSAKRALVIALGDFPPARVPAAERDPFTAGLLRAYRDHSDPGLHAAIDWLLRQKWGMANEMAAIDRELATGSVVPGRDWYATRQGQTFAVVRGPVEFQMGSTIDEPGRSAHELRHPKRIARTFAIGTREVTTGQFLRFRPKHAYLKQYAPEPECPALSVSWYAAAAYCNWLSKEEGVPEDQWCFEPNNDGEFGAGMRIKPDYLRLTGYRLPTEAEWEYACRGGAVNPRFYGRGDELLSRYGWSFRSSDERSHPVGSLRPNEFGLFDTLGNASEWGIDPAVQYLVDQPDDAERTKNLLVTDQMSRILRGGSFYDQAGDLRSAMRSFYRPGVGNFANGFRVARTMPAAEDAKGK
;
A
#
# COMPACT_ATOMS: atom_id res chain seq x y z
N MET A 1 16.26 2.97 63.55
CA MET A 1 16.18 2.01 64.67
C MET A 1 14.83 1.29 64.56
N ALA A 2 14.70 -0.03 64.64
CA ALA A 2 15.70 -1.09 64.48
C ALA A 2 14.97 -2.40 64.09
N THR A 3 15.62 -3.24 63.30
CA THR A 3 15.30 -4.67 63.07
C THR A 3 16.33 -5.53 63.84
N PRO A 4 16.30 -6.89 63.86
CA PRO A 4 15.34 -7.84 63.28
C PRO A 4 14.82 -8.89 64.30
N SER A 5 14.13 -9.95 63.84
CA SER A 5 14.40 -11.36 64.25
C SER A 5 13.59 -12.39 63.42
N GLN A 6 14.17 -13.58 63.26
CA GLN A 6 13.61 -14.82 62.68
C GLN A 6 14.21 -16.02 63.47
N PRO A 7 13.67 -17.26 63.44
CA PRO A 7 13.98 -18.21 62.34
C PRO A 7 12.95 -19.34 62.06
N GLU A 8 13.28 -20.22 61.11
CA GLU A 8 12.66 -21.52 60.73
C GLU A 8 13.36 -22.72 61.48
N PRO A 9 13.04 -24.05 61.32
CA PRO A 9 12.97 -24.84 60.05
C PRO A 9 11.99 -26.06 59.99
N GLY A 10 12.07 -26.88 58.91
CA GLY A 10 11.43 -28.23 58.72
C GLY A 10 12.16 -29.42 59.43
N PRO A 11 12.06 -30.73 59.01
CA PRO A 11 11.92 -31.23 57.61
C PRO A 11 11.23 -32.64 57.31
N THR A 12 11.09 -32.97 56.00
CA THR A 12 11.22 -34.29 55.26
C THR A 12 10.39 -35.60 55.46
N SER A 13 10.09 -36.21 54.28
CA SER A 13 10.20 -37.64 53.81
C SER A 13 9.11 -38.74 54.01
N GLU A 14 8.53 -39.15 52.86
CA GLU A 14 8.34 -40.52 52.27
C GLU A 14 7.79 -41.74 53.05
N THR A 15 6.78 -42.45 52.49
CA THR A 15 6.88 -43.81 51.86
C THR A 15 5.49 -44.49 51.62
N HIS A 16 5.43 -45.47 50.69
CA HIS A 16 4.26 -46.35 50.41
C HIS A 16 4.30 -47.66 51.23
N PRO A 17 3.16 -48.38 51.39
CA PRO A 17 3.01 -49.66 50.66
C PRO A 17 1.59 -49.91 50.09
N LEU A 18 1.27 -51.17 49.74
CA LEU A 18 0.27 -51.57 48.73
C LEU A 18 -0.78 -52.64 49.19
N ALA A 19 -1.99 -52.50 48.63
CA ALA A 19 -2.85 -53.54 48.03
C ALA A 19 -3.76 -54.52 48.85
N THR A 20 -4.71 -55.08 48.09
CA THR A 20 -5.53 -56.32 48.22
C THR A 20 -6.96 -56.25 48.80
N GLY A 21 -7.89 -56.97 48.15
CA GLY A 21 -9.09 -57.53 48.80
C GLY A 21 -10.50 -57.14 48.28
N SER A 22 -10.94 -57.68 47.13
CA SER A 22 -12.38 -57.90 46.85
C SER A 22 -12.78 -59.32 47.33
N PRO A 23 -14.06 -59.62 47.64
CA PRO A 23 -15.00 -60.04 46.57
C PRO A 23 -16.50 -59.65 46.76
N ASP A 24 -17.29 -59.92 45.73
CA ASP A 24 -18.77 -59.85 45.61
C ASP A 24 -19.45 -61.12 46.22
N PRO A 25 -20.77 -61.18 46.53
CA PRO A 25 -21.78 -61.51 45.49
C PRO A 25 -23.26 -61.03 45.68
N THR A 26 -23.91 -60.63 44.55
CA THR A 26 -25.22 -61.05 43.91
C THR A 26 -26.39 -61.74 44.71
N PRO A 27 -27.63 -62.03 44.15
CA PRO A 27 -28.26 -61.80 42.82
C PRO A 27 -29.77 -61.33 42.79
N ASP A 28 -30.43 -61.48 41.62
CA ASP A 28 -31.89 -61.67 41.32
C ASP A 28 -32.91 -60.49 41.23
N ALA A 29 -33.92 -60.46 40.33
CA ALA A 29 -34.22 -61.30 39.13
C ALA A 29 -35.33 -60.72 38.16
N GLY A 30 -35.34 -61.19 36.89
CA GLY A 30 -36.50 -61.19 35.93
C GLY A 30 -36.67 -59.99 34.98
N GLY A 31 -37.09 -60.08 33.70
CA GLY A 31 -37.63 -61.17 32.83
C GLY A 31 -39.07 -60.86 32.36
N THR A 32 -39.54 -60.97 31.10
CA THR A 32 -39.06 -61.65 29.86
C THR A 32 -39.76 -61.08 28.58
N LEU A 33 -39.28 -61.42 27.36
CA LEU A 33 -39.86 -61.13 26.01
C LEU A 33 -40.66 -62.33 25.43
N PRO A 34 -41.61 -62.16 24.47
CA PRO A 34 -41.38 -62.49 23.02
C PRO A 34 -42.33 -61.74 22.02
N ASP A 35 -42.50 -62.09 20.72
CA ASP A 35 -41.55 -62.22 19.57
C ASP A 35 -42.35 -62.39 18.22
N LEU A 36 -41.68 -62.21 17.06
CA LEU A 36 -41.98 -62.64 15.66
C LEU A 36 -43.12 -62.03 14.77
N ARG A 37 -42.66 -61.46 13.63
CA ARG A 37 -43.04 -61.68 12.19
C ARG A 37 -44.50 -61.48 11.68
N GLY A 38 -44.65 -60.71 10.59
CA GLY A 38 -45.75 -60.91 9.60
C GLY A 38 -46.08 -59.71 8.67
N ALA A 39 -46.09 -59.94 7.35
CA ALA A 39 -46.62 -59.08 6.27
C ALA A 39 -47.04 -60.01 5.09
N PRO A 40 -47.67 -59.56 3.97
CA PRO A 40 -48.15 -58.23 3.53
C PRO A 40 -49.68 -58.31 3.19
N PRO A 41 -50.31 -57.69 2.15
CA PRO A 41 -50.04 -56.49 1.32
C PRO A 41 -51.22 -55.45 1.52
N ALA A 42 -51.82 -54.66 0.60
CA ALA A 42 -51.69 -54.40 -0.85
C ALA A 42 -52.39 -53.07 -1.27
N GLN A 43 -52.03 -52.51 -2.45
CA GLN A 43 -52.85 -51.89 -3.54
C GLN A 43 -53.97 -50.85 -3.23
N ALA A 44 -54.28 -49.85 -4.09
CA ALA A 44 -53.63 -49.34 -5.31
C ALA A 44 -54.25 -47.99 -5.78
N GLU A 45 -53.50 -47.23 -6.60
CA GLU A 45 -53.98 -46.34 -7.70
C GLU A 45 -54.87 -45.09 -7.37
N THR A 46 -54.95 -44.03 -8.20
CA THR A 46 -54.25 -43.65 -9.46
C THR A 46 -54.04 -42.12 -9.57
N VAL A 47 -52.93 -41.69 -10.19
CA VAL A 47 -52.79 -40.78 -11.37
C VAL A 47 -53.88 -39.68 -11.56
N SER A 48 -53.59 -38.38 -11.76
CA SER A 48 -52.46 -37.65 -12.40
C SER A 48 -52.30 -36.23 -11.77
N GLN A 49 -51.48 -35.23 -12.20
CA GLN A 49 -50.63 -35.02 -13.40
C GLN A 49 -49.37 -34.15 -13.03
N ALA A 50 -48.82 -33.33 -13.96
CA ALA A 50 -47.55 -32.58 -13.83
C ALA A 50 -47.51 -31.36 -14.82
N PRO A 51 -46.38 -30.64 -15.01
CA PRO A 51 -45.68 -29.66 -14.13
C PRO A 51 -45.48 -28.31 -14.90
N PRO A 52 -44.43 -27.44 -14.76
CA PRO A 52 -43.32 -27.26 -13.78
C PRO A 52 -43.23 -25.78 -13.24
N PRO A 53 -42.04 -25.14 -13.08
CA PRO A 53 -41.17 -25.07 -11.88
C PRO A 53 -41.12 -23.65 -11.24
N GLY A 54 -40.45 -23.37 -10.11
CA GLY A 54 -39.60 -24.19 -9.22
C GLY A 54 -38.82 -23.32 -8.20
N ALA A 55 -37.59 -23.73 -7.85
CA ALA A 55 -36.63 -23.08 -6.92
C ALA A 55 -36.85 -23.25 -5.39
N ASN A 56 -36.41 -24.42 -4.87
CA ASN A 56 -35.98 -24.58 -3.47
C ASN A 56 -34.44 -24.54 -3.39
N GLY A 57 -33.90 -24.07 -2.27
CA GLY A 57 -32.46 -24.14 -1.97
C GLY A 57 -32.04 -25.47 -1.30
N PRO A 58 -30.75 -25.83 -1.32
CA PRO A 58 -30.25 -27.05 -0.70
C PRO A 58 -29.85 -26.85 0.78
N THR A 59 -30.47 -27.61 1.67
CA THR A 59 -29.88 -27.99 2.96
C THR A 59 -28.90 -29.15 2.75
N ALA A 60 -27.79 -29.20 3.49
CA ALA A 60 -26.86 -30.32 3.46
C ALA A 60 -26.46 -30.76 4.88
N ASP A 61 -26.70 -32.03 5.21
CA ASP A 61 -26.22 -32.66 6.44
C ASP A 61 -24.72 -32.92 6.39
N PHE A 62 -24.06 -32.86 7.56
CA PHE A 62 -22.74 -33.47 7.77
C PHE A 62 -22.66 -34.12 9.15
N SER A 63 -22.61 -35.46 9.16
CA SER A 63 -22.27 -36.26 10.34
C SER A 63 -20.76 -36.54 10.39
N PRO A 64 -20.08 -36.38 11.54
CA PRO A 64 -18.66 -36.68 11.66
C PRO A 64 -18.43 -38.18 11.94
N THR A 65 -17.74 -38.87 11.04
CA THR A 65 -17.23 -40.23 11.28
C THR A 65 -15.80 -40.16 11.80
N GLY A 66 -15.56 -40.59 13.03
CA GLY A 66 -14.22 -40.61 13.63
C GLY A 66 -13.43 -41.87 13.30
N THR A 67 -12.10 -41.74 13.23
CA THR A 67 -11.15 -42.87 13.23
C THR A 67 -10.16 -42.67 14.37
N VAL A 68 -10.04 -43.66 15.25
CA VAL A 68 -9.12 -43.63 16.40
C VAL A 68 -7.78 -44.27 16.01
N VAL A 69 -6.69 -43.64 16.41
CA VAL A 69 -5.35 -44.27 16.43
C VAL A 69 -4.71 -43.98 17.80
N GLN A 70 -4.23 -45.03 18.46
CA GLN A 70 -3.38 -44.96 19.65
C GLN A 70 -2.14 -45.82 19.45
N SER A 71 -0.95 -45.26 19.69
CA SER A 71 0.18 -45.97 20.30
C SER A 71 1.22 -44.96 20.80
N PRO A 72 1.85 -45.12 21.99
CA PRO A 72 2.82 -44.16 22.52
C PRO A 72 4.24 -44.73 22.63
N GLU A 73 5.08 -44.63 21.59
CA GLU A 73 6.47 -45.14 21.64
C GLU A 73 7.59 -44.13 21.28
N ASP A 74 7.36 -43.10 20.47
CA ASP A 74 8.42 -42.15 20.05
C ASP A 74 8.80 -41.06 21.08
N ALA A 75 8.23 -41.09 22.28
CA ALA A 75 8.49 -40.09 23.33
C ALA A 75 9.95 -40.06 23.84
N GLY A 76 10.75 -41.10 23.55
CA GLY A 76 12.12 -41.25 24.05
C GLY A 76 13.19 -40.39 23.36
N ARG A 77 12.89 -39.67 22.27
CA ARG A 77 13.92 -39.02 21.43
C ARG A 77 14.00 -37.49 21.54
N ALA A 78 13.22 -36.88 22.42
CA ALA A 78 13.06 -35.42 22.52
C ALA A 78 14.01 -34.70 23.51
N ALA A 79 14.93 -35.42 24.18
CA ALA A 79 15.62 -34.91 25.37
C ALA A 79 17.10 -34.48 25.19
N GLU A 80 17.76 -34.81 24.08
CA GLU A 80 19.25 -34.78 24.00
C GLU A 80 19.85 -33.79 22.98
N LEU A 81 19.04 -32.95 22.31
CA LEU A 81 19.51 -31.95 21.34
C LEU A 81 19.14 -30.49 21.66
N SER A 82 18.77 -30.20 22.90
CA SER A 82 18.54 -28.83 23.37
C SER A 82 19.83 -28.20 23.92
N LEU A 83 20.85 -27.97 23.06
CA LEU A 83 22.01 -27.11 23.41
C LEU A 83 22.89 -26.56 22.25
N THR A 84 22.53 -26.73 20.97
CA THR A 84 23.23 -26.01 19.86
C THR A 84 22.31 -25.66 18.69
N ALA A 85 22.05 -24.36 18.49
CA ALA A 85 21.83 -23.63 17.24
C ALA A 85 20.89 -22.43 17.48
N ALA A 86 21.30 -21.23 17.09
CA ALA A 86 20.33 -20.15 16.86
C ALA A 86 19.48 -20.52 15.64
N ALA A 87 18.18 -20.21 15.68
CA ALA A 87 17.22 -20.65 14.66
C ALA A 87 17.58 -20.13 13.26
N ALA A 88 18.19 -20.98 12.44
CA ALA A 88 18.41 -20.71 11.03
C ALA A 88 17.07 -20.77 10.29
N VAL A 89 16.78 -19.72 9.50
CA VAL A 89 15.69 -19.78 8.52
C VAL A 89 16.00 -20.92 7.53
N PRO A 90 15.07 -21.83 7.24
CA PRO A 90 15.32 -22.92 6.30
C PRO A 90 15.72 -22.37 4.93
N ALA A 91 16.74 -22.97 4.31
CA ALA A 91 17.24 -22.53 3.02
C ALA A 91 16.15 -22.69 1.92
N PRO A 92 16.02 -21.73 0.99
CA PRO A 92 14.99 -21.75 -0.04
C PRO A 92 15.23 -22.90 -1.05
N HIS A 93 14.21 -23.71 -1.32
CA HIS A 93 14.32 -24.85 -2.23
C HIS A 93 14.08 -24.42 -3.69
N ILE A 94 15.14 -24.05 -4.41
CA ILE A 94 15.05 -23.74 -5.84
C ILE A 94 15.20 -25.01 -6.69
N PRO A 95 14.18 -25.41 -7.49
CA PRO A 95 14.25 -26.63 -8.29
C PRO A 95 15.48 -26.69 -9.20
N GLY A 96 16.23 -27.79 -9.14
CA GLY A 96 17.44 -28.01 -9.94
C GLY A 96 18.76 -27.56 -9.28
N TYR A 97 18.68 -26.87 -8.13
CA TYR A 97 19.82 -26.43 -7.33
C TYR A 97 19.74 -27.00 -5.90
N GLU A 98 20.85 -27.55 -5.42
CA GLU A 98 21.05 -27.88 -4.01
C GLU A 98 21.74 -26.69 -3.34
N ILE A 99 21.26 -26.23 -2.17
CA ILE A 99 21.83 -25.05 -1.48
C ILE A 99 22.70 -25.50 -0.30
N ASP A 100 23.97 -25.12 -0.36
CA ASP A 100 25.01 -25.51 0.60
C ASP A 100 25.15 -24.53 1.79
N GLY A 101 24.39 -23.42 1.80
CA GLY A 101 24.39 -22.39 2.85
C GLY A 101 24.51 -20.95 2.34
N GLU A 102 24.36 -19.98 3.24
CA GLU A 102 24.45 -18.54 2.95
C GLU A 102 25.92 -18.09 2.74
N LEU A 103 26.17 -17.30 1.70
CA LEU A 103 27.45 -16.62 1.43
C LEU A 103 27.47 -15.18 1.95
N GLY A 104 26.30 -14.53 2.01
CA GLY A 104 26.17 -13.18 2.53
C GLY A 104 24.80 -12.56 2.25
N ARG A 105 24.51 -11.46 2.96
CA ARG A 105 23.22 -10.78 2.95
C ARG A 105 23.42 -9.27 3.01
N GLY A 106 22.61 -8.54 2.25
CA GLY A 106 22.67 -7.08 2.16
C GLY A 106 21.35 -6.49 1.70
N GLY A 107 21.29 -5.16 1.56
CA GLY A 107 20.03 -4.43 1.31
C GLY A 107 19.25 -4.83 0.05
N MET A 108 19.88 -5.51 -0.92
CA MET A 108 19.23 -6.02 -2.12
C MET A 108 18.71 -7.47 -2.01
N GLY A 109 19.26 -8.29 -1.11
CA GLY A 109 19.13 -9.74 -1.26
C GLY A 109 19.94 -10.60 -0.30
N VAL A 110 19.72 -11.91 -0.41
CA VAL A 110 20.52 -12.97 0.21
C VAL A 110 21.22 -13.75 -0.90
N VAL A 111 22.51 -14.00 -0.74
CA VAL A 111 23.32 -14.81 -1.65
C VAL A 111 23.66 -16.13 -0.96
N TYR A 112 23.37 -17.23 -1.63
CA TYR A 112 23.64 -18.59 -1.17
C TYR A 112 24.67 -19.28 -2.06
N ARG A 113 25.48 -20.17 -1.49
CA ARG A 113 26.28 -21.15 -2.23
C ARG A 113 25.37 -22.29 -2.62
N ALA A 114 25.46 -22.73 -3.87
CA ALA A 114 24.65 -23.82 -4.39
C ALA A 114 25.41 -24.67 -5.41
N ARG A 115 24.84 -25.85 -5.68
CA ARG A 115 25.31 -26.78 -6.71
C ARG A 115 24.16 -27.06 -7.67
N HIS A 116 24.32 -26.71 -8.95
CA HIS A 116 23.35 -27.08 -9.98
C HIS A 116 23.40 -28.60 -10.18
N VAL A 117 22.34 -29.30 -9.78
CA VAL A 117 22.31 -30.76 -9.61
C VAL A 117 22.63 -31.51 -10.91
N ARG A 118 21.96 -31.18 -12.03
CA ARG A 118 22.15 -31.85 -13.33
C ARG A 118 23.53 -31.62 -13.96
N LEU A 119 24.14 -30.46 -13.72
CA LEU A 119 25.43 -30.08 -14.29
C LEU A 119 26.62 -30.31 -13.36
N ASN A 120 26.35 -30.74 -12.11
CA ASN A 120 27.31 -30.81 -11.00
C ASN A 120 28.20 -29.55 -10.85
N ARG A 121 27.63 -28.37 -11.09
CA ARG A 121 28.36 -27.10 -11.19
C ARG A 121 28.17 -26.25 -9.91
N PRO A 122 29.25 -25.75 -9.28
CA PRO A 122 29.15 -24.74 -8.22
C PRO A 122 28.60 -23.40 -8.76
N THR A 123 27.70 -22.79 -8.00
CA THR A 123 26.89 -21.63 -8.38
C THR A 123 26.66 -20.74 -7.17
N ALA A 124 26.53 -19.43 -7.36
CA ALA A 124 26.00 -18.52 -6.35
C ALA A 124 24.54 -18.16 -6.70
N ILE A 125 23.59 -18.46 -5.81
CA ILE A 125 22.18 -18.11 -5.96
C ILE A 125 21.94 -16.78 -5.25
N LYS A 126 21.60 -15.71 -5.98
CA LYS A 126 21.20 -14.42 -5.39
C LYS A 126 19.68 -14.26 -5.46
N MET A 127 19.00 -14.32 -4.32
CA MET A 127 17.57 -14.02 -4.18
C MET A 127 17.38 -12.59 -3.70
N LEU A 128 16.35 -11.90 -4.20
CA LEU A 128 16.14 -10.47 -3.94
C LEU A 128 15.08 -10.20 -2.88
N ILE A 129 15.37 -9.25 -1.99
CA ILE A 129 14.46 -8.80 -0.94
C ILE A 129 13.28 -8.04 -1.56
N GLY A 130 12.06 -8.30 -1.09
CA GLY A 130 10.85 -7.61 -1.54
C GLY A 130 10.11 -8.24 -2.72
N GLY A 131 10.58 -9.36 -3.26
CA GLY A 131 10.05 -10.00 -4.49
C GLY A 131 8.53 -10.08 -4.62
N ARG A 132 7.82 -10.42 -3.54
CA ARG A 132 6.34 -10.54 -3.50
C ARG A 132 5.56 -9.22 -3.65
N TYR A 133 6.23 -8.07 -3.66
CA TYR A 133 5.62 -6.73 -3.71
C TYR A 133 6.28 -5.79 -4.74
N ILE A 134 7.02 -6.33 -5.72
CA ILE A 134 7.59 -5.52 -6.81
C ILE A 134 6.47 -5.15 -7.80
N GLU A 135 6.28 -3.85 -8.09
CA GLU A 135 5.33 -3.41 -9.11
C GLU A 135 5.62 -4.09 -10.46
N PRO A 136 4.61 -4.54 -11.24
CA PRO A 136 4.88 -5.24 -12.49
C PRO A 136 5.57 -4.37 -13.58
N VAL A 137 5.55 -3.04 -13.48
CA VAL A 137 6.40 -2.15 -14.32
C VAL A 137 7.88 -2.25 -13.93
N ALA A 138 8.17 -2.33 -12.64
CA ALA A 138 9.50 -2.59 -12.13
C ALA A 138 9.96 -4.02 -12.49
N GLN A 139 9.08 -5.03 -12.32
CA GLN A 139 9.38 -6.42 -12.68
C GLN A 139 9.73 -6.58 -14.18
N ALA A 140 9.02 -5.88 -15.07
CA ALA A 140 9.33 -5.88 -16.51
C ALA A 140 10.70 -5.24 -16.83
N ARG A 141 11.05 -4.11 -16.19
CA ARG A 141 12.39 -3.50 -16.33
C ARG A 141 13.50 -4.39 -15.77
N PHE A 142 13.23 -5.05 -14.65
CA PHE A 142 14.15 -6.00 -14.02
C PHE A 142 14.48 -7.18 -14.95
N LEU A 143 13.48 -7.75 -15.62
CA LEU A 143 13.70 -8.83 -16.58
C LEU A 143 14.51 -8.35 -17.80
N LEU A 144 14.22 -7.15 -18.33
CA LEU A 144 14.99 -6.56 -19.44
C LEU A 144 16.45 -6.26 -19.07
N GLU A 145 16.73 -5.70 -17.89
CA GLU A 145 18.11 -5.49 -17.41
C GLU A 145 18.82 -6.83 -17.11
N ALA A 146 18.11 -7.86 -16.64
CA ALA A 146 18.63 -9.21 -16.44
C ALA A 146 19.00 -9.92 -17.76
N GLU A 147 18.13 -9.87 -18.77
CA GLU A 147 18.36 -10.43 -20.11
C GLU A 147 19.54 -9.75 -20.81
N ALA A 148 19.67 -8.43 -20.68
CA ALA A 148 20.80 -7.69 -21.20
C ALA A 148 22.11 -8.11 -20.51
N LEU A 149 22.11 -8.23 -19.17
CA LEU A 149 23.28 -8.62 -18.39
C LEU A 149 23.76 -10.04 -18.72
N ALA A 150 22.85 -10.98 -18.94
CA ALA A 150 23.18 -12.36 -19.32
C ALA A 150 23.94 -12.45 -20.67
N GLN A 151 23.84 -11.42 -21.53
CA GLN A 151 24.57 -11.33 -22.80
C GLN A 151 25.98 -10.71 -22.68
N VAL A 152 26.42 -10.27 -21.50
CA VAL A 152 27.74 -9.68 -21.28
C VAL A 152 28.77 -10.78 -21.02
N GLN A 153 29.30 -11.38 -22.08
CA GLN A 153 30.39 -12.36 -21.99
C GLN A 153 31.75 -11.63 -21.92
N HIS A 154 32.33 -11.51 -20.73
CA HIS A 154 33.65 -10.94 -20.51
C HIS A 154 34.36 -11.60 -19.31
N PRO A 155 35.66 -11.94 -19.36
CA PRO A 155 36.35 -12.66 -18.27
C PRO A 155 36.30 -11.93 -16.92
N ASN A 156 36.31 -10.59 -16.93
CA ASN A 156 36.24 -9.74 -15.74
C ASN A 156 34.79 -9.31 -15.37
N VAL A 157 33.77 -10.00 -15.87
CA VAL A 157 32.36 -9.89 -15.44
C VAL A 157 31.93 -11.23 -14.82
N ILE A 158 31.02 -11.20 -13.86
CA ILE A 158 30.37 -12.41 -13.32
C ILE A 158 29.36 -12.95 -14.34
N GLN A 159 29.54 -14.21 -14.76
CA GLN A 159 28.59 -14.83 -15.68
C GLN A 159 27.27 -15.14 -14.96
N VAL A 160 26.15 -14.65 -15.54
CA VAL A 160 24.80 -15.14 -15.22
C VAL A 160 24.58 -16.46 -15.95
N PHE A 161 24.19 -17.52 -15.25
CA PHE A 161 23.82 -18.81 -15.85
C PHE A 161 22.30 -18.92 -16.09
N GLU A 162 21.49 -18.40 -15.16
CA GLU A 162 20.03 -18.43 -15.20
C GLU A 162 19.48 -17.24 -14.39
N PHE A 163 18.29 -16.78 -14.74
CA PHE A 163 17.46 -15.94 -13.88
C PHE A 163 16.04 -16.49 -13.92
N GLY A 164 15.31 -16.38 -12.81
CA GLY A 164 13.99 -16.98 -12.69
C GLY A 164 13.22 -16.49 -11.47
N GLN A 165 12.14 -17.18 -11.14
CA GLN A 165 11.33 -16.90 -9.96
C GLN A 165 10.99 -18.19 -9.22
N HIS A 166 10.92 -18.10 -7.89
CA HIS A 166 10.43 -19.17 -7.01
C HIS A 166 9.59 -18.53 -5.90
N ASP A 167 8.37 -19.03 -5.67
CA ASP A 167 7.40 -18.50 -4.69
C ASP A 167 7.14 -16.98 -4.77
N GLY A 168 7.18 -16.45 -5.99
CA GLY A 168 7.04 -15.02 -6.30
C GLY A 168 8.29 -14.17 -6.03
N GLN A 169 9.42 -14.79 -5.67
CA GLN A 169 10.69 -14.10 -5.44
C GLN A 169 11.63 -14.31 -6.63
N PRO A 170 12.15 -13.23 -7.26
CA PRO A 170 13.12 -13.36 -8.34
C PRO A 170 14.50 -13.76 -7.80
N TYR A 171 15.20 -14.58 -8.58
CA TYR A 171 16.55 -15.05 -8.28
C TYR A 171 17.45 -15.06 -9.52
N PHE A 172 18.77 -14.99 -9.28
CA PHE A 172 19.82 -15.25 -10.26
C PHE A 172 20.66 -16.45 -9.85
N ALA A 173 21.03 -17.28 -10.82
CA ALA A 173 22.13 -18.24 -10.71
C ALA A 173 23.38 -17.65 -11.37
N LEU A 174 24.44 -17.48 -10.59
CA LEU A 174 25.66 -16.77 -10.96
C LEU A 174 26.90 -17.67 -10.83
N GLU A 175 27.97 -17.30 -11.51
CA GLU A 175 29.31 -17.82 -11.28
C GLU A 175 29.74 -17.67 -9.80
N LEU A 176 30.14 -18.78 -9.17
CA LEU A 176 30.68 -18.77 -7.81
C LEU A 176 32.17 -18.41 -7.83
N VAL A 177 32.56 -17.36 -7.10
CA VAL A 177 33.95 -16.84 -7.07
C VAL A 177 34.46 -16.79 -5.62
N ALA A 178 35.61 -17.43 -5.36
CA ALA A 178 36.04 -17.80 -4.02
C ALA A 178 36.99 -16.82 -3.30
N GLY A 179 37.67 -15.90 -3.99
CA GLY A 179 38.70 -15.02 -3.42
C GLY A 179 38.17 -13.82 -2.59
N GLY A 180 36.84 -13.68 -2.47
CA GLY A 180 36.19 -12.61 -1.72
C GLY A 180 36.12 -11.28 -2.49
N THR A 181 35.85 -10.18 -1.78
CA THR A 181 35.67 -8.85 -2.39
C THR A 181 36.96 -8.04 -2.43
N LEU A 182 37.07 -7.12 -3.40
CA LEU A 182 38.16 -6.15 -3.48
C LEU A 182 38.22 -5.27 -2.23
N GLY A 183 37.07 -4.87 -1.68
CA GLY A 183 37.00 -4.10 -0.42
C GLY A 183 37.67 -4.84 0.74
N GLY A 184 37.43 -6.15 0.89
CA GLY A 184 38.10 -6.98 1.88
C GLY A 184 39.60 -7.15 1.61
N ALA A 185 40.03 -7.19 0.35
CA ALA A 185 41.45 -7.22 -0.01
C ALA A 185 42.16 -5.88 0.26
N LEU A 186 41.49 -4.76 0.03
CA LEU A 186 42.00 -3.41 0.30
C LEU A 186 42.10 -3.16 1.81
N GLN A 187 41.08 -3.53 2.60
CA GLN A 187 41.11 -3.44 4.06
C GLN A 187 42.26 -4.24 4.69
N ARG A 188 42.70 -5.34 4.08
CA ARG A 188 43.88 -6.12 4.51
C ARG A 188 45.21 -5.54 4.06
N ALA A 189 45.25 -4.77 2.97
CA ALA A 189 46.48 -4.24 2.38
C ALA A 189 46.77 -2.77 2.73
N GLY A 190 45.78 -2.01 3.18
CA GLY A 190 45.85 -0.56 3.33
C GLY A 190 45.79 0.14 1.97
N ALA A 191 46.84 0.02 1.15
CA ALA A 191 46.91 0.54 -0.21
C ALA A 191 47.62 -0.44 -1.15
N PHE A 192 47.41 -0.31 -2.46
CA PHE A 192 48.01 -1.15 -3.49
C PHE A 192 49.17 -0.41 -4.18
N ALA A 193 50.21 -1.16 -4.57
CA ALA A 193 51.29 -0.62 -5.38
C ALA A 193 50.73 -0.01 -6.70
N PRO A 194 51.20 1.18 -7.16
CA PRO A 194 50.56 1.91 -8.26
C PRO A 194 50.33 1.11 -9.56
N GLY A 195 51.29 0.27 -9.97
CA GLY A 195 51.11 -0.61 -11.13
C GLY A 195 50.05 -1.70 -10.92
N ARG A 196 49.90 -2.23 -9.69
CA ARG A 196 48.83 -3.19 -9.35
C ARG A 196 47.46 -2.51 -9.35
N ALA A 197 47.37 -1.30 -8.80
CA ALA A 197 46.14 -0.50 -8.81
C ALA A 197 45.71 -0.18 -10.25
N ALA A 198 46.62 0.35 -11.07
CA ALA A 198 46.34 0.67 -12.47
C ALA A 198 45.96 -0.57 -13.30
N GLY A 199 46.67 -1.70 -13.13
CA GLY A 199 46.38 -2.95 -13.84
C GLY A 199 45.03 -3.57 -13.46
N MET A 200 44.60 -3.38 -12.21
CA MET A 200 43.29 -3.82 -11.74
C MET A 200 42.17 -2.92 -12.27
N VAL A 201 42.32 -1.60 -12.21
CA VAL A 201 41.31 -0.65 -12.72
C VAL A 201 41.20 -0.70 -14.25
N ALA A 202 42.27 -1.01 -14.98
CA ALA A 202 42.18 -1.24 -16.43
C ALA A 202 41.24 -2.41 -16.77
N LYS A 203 41.39 -3.56 -16.09
CA LYS A 203 40.52 -4.74 -16.28
C LYS A 203 39.06 -4.49 -15.85
N LEU A 204 38.86 -3.67 -14.81
CA LEU A 204 37.53 -3.20 -14.41
C LEU A 204 36.90 -2.25 -15.45
N ALA A 205 37.71 -1.36 -16.03
CA ALA A 205 37.28 -0.47 -17.09
C ALA A 205 36.95 -1.22 -18.40
N ASP A 206 37.65 -2.31 -18.70
CA ASP A 206 37.31 -3.25 -19.79
C ASP A 206 35.96 -3.94 -19.54
N ALA A 207 35.75 -4.48 -18.33
CA ALA A 207 34.48 -5.12 -17.94
C ALA A 207 33.29 -4.15 -18.03
N VAL A 208 33.48 -2.92 -17.57
CA VAL A 208 32.49 -1.84 -17.66
C VAL A 208 32.26 -1.41 -19.12
N ALA A 209 33.32 -1.33 -19.94
CA ALA A 209 33.19 -1.03 -21.36
C ALA A 209 32.40 -2.11 -22.14
N ALA A 210 32.59 -3.39 -21.79
CA ALA A 210 31.83 -4.50 -22.37
C ALA A 210 30.32 -4.42 -22.04
N ALA A 211 29.97 -3.99 -20.82
CA ALA A 211 28.59 -3.72 -20.42
C ALA A 211 28.03 -2.44 -21.10
N HIS A 212 28.83 -1.37 -21.19
CA HIS A 212 28.46 -0.13 -21.90
C HIS A 212 28.15 -0.38 -23.37
N ALA A 213 28.90 -1.27 -24.03
CA ALA A 213 28.64 -1.70 -25.41
C ALA A 213 27.33 -2.49 -25.60
N LYS A 214 26.69 -2.94 -24.51
CA LYS A 214 25.34 -3.53 -24.45
C LYS A 214 24.27 -2.56 -23.93
N GLY A 215 24.62 -1.28 -23.73
CA GLY A 215 23.71 -0.25 -23.20
C GLY A 215 23.52 -0.28 -21.67
N ILE A 216 24.24 -1.14 -20.96
CA ILE A 216 24.10 -1.33 -19.51
C ILE A 216 25.06 -0.39 -18.78
N VAL A 217 24.56 0.39 -17.82
CA VAL A 217 25.35 1.25 -16.92
C VAL A 217 25.27 0.65 -15.51
N HIS A 218 26.39 0.49 -14.82
CA HIS A 218 26.47 -0.22 -13.54
C HIS A 218 25.78 0.54 -12.40
N ARG A 219 26.01 1.86 -12.32
CA ARG A 219 25.39 2.82 -11.37
C ARG A 219 25.70 2.64 -9.88
N ASP A 220 26.17 1.46 -9.42
CA ASP A 220 26.57 1.19 -8.03
C ASP A 220 27.95 0.50 -7.97
N LEU A 221 28.92 0.99 -8.75
CA LEU A 221 30.26 0.40 -8.80
C LEU A 221 31.11 0.81 -7.60
N LYS A 222 31.56 -0.17 -6.81
CA LYS A 222 32.35 0.00 -5.57
C LYS A 222 33.14 -1.28 -5.25
N PRO A 223 34.16 -1.25 -4.37
CA PRO A 223 35.00 -2.41 -4.06
C PRO A 223 34.25 -3.61 -3.45
N ALA A 224 33.05 -3.42 -2.91
CA ALA A 224 32.19 -4.51 -2.46
C ALA A 224 31.51 -5.26 -3.63
N ASN A 225 31.30 -4.59 -4.77
CA ASN A 225 30.68 -5.13 -5.97
C ASN A 225 31.74 -5.61 -7.01
N VAL A 226 32.99 -5.76 -6.56
CA VAL A 226 34.10 -6.38 -7.30
C VAL A 226 34.56 -7.60 -6.51
N LEU A 227 34.42 -8.78 -7.10
CA LEU A 227 34.95 -10.04 -6.57
C LEU A 227 36.36 -10.29 -7.11
N LEU A 228 37.13 -11.09 -6.40
CA LEU A 228 38.46 -11.56 -6.81
C LEU A 228 38.43 -13.09 -6.92
N ASP A 229 39.01 -13.65 -7.98
CA ASP A 229 39.21 -15.10 -8.09
C ASP A 229 40.41 -15.60 -7.24
N GLU A 230 40.69 -16.89 -7.30
CA GLU A 230 41.83 -17.53 -6.59
C GLU A 230 43.20 -17.00 -7.04
N ARG A 231 43.28 -16.34 -8.20
CA ARG A 231 44.49 -15.72 -8.77
C ARG A 231 44.56 -14.22 -8.46
N GLY A 232 43.52 -13.65 -7.86
CA GLY A 232 43.38 -12.22 -7.59
C GLY A 232 42.91 -11.41 -8.80
N GLU A 233 42.36 -12.05 -9.83
CA GLU A 233 41.76 -11.38 -10.99
C GLU A 233 40.38 -10.79 -10.65
N PRO A 234 40.08 -9.54 -11.04
CA PRO A 234 38.83 -8.87 -10.68
C PRO A 234 37.66 -9.33 -11.55
N LYS A 235 36.49 -9.52 -10.95
CA LYS A 235 35.20 -9.76 -11.62
C LYS A 235 34.13 -8.81 -11.09
N VAL A 236 33.50 -8.04 -11.97
CA VAL A 236 32.42 -7.11 -11.61
C VAL A 236 31.10 -7.87 -11.43
N THR A 237 30.38 -7.59 -10.34
CA THR A 237 29.04 -8.13 -10.04
C THR A 237 28.04 -7.00 -9.78
N ASP A 238 26.75 -7.33 -9.65
CA ASP A 238 25.69 -6.43 -9.18
C ASP A 238 25.45 -5.16 -10.04
N PHE A 239 25.56 -5.29 -11.36
CA PHE A 239 25.19 -4.26 -12.33
C PHE A 239 23.70 -3.87 -12.21
N GLY A 240 23.38 -2.61 -11.90
CA GLY A 240 22.04 -2.00 -12.16
C GLY A 240 20.86 -2.42 -11.26
N LEU A 241 20.76 -3.70 -10.90
CA LEU A 241 19.58 -4.37 -10.28
C LEU A 241 19.05 -3.73 -8.97
N ALA A 242 19.79 -2.81 -8.36
CA ALA A 242 19.58 -2.31 -7.01
C ALA A 242 18.40 -1.34 -6.81
N ARG A 243 17.88 -0.71 -7.86
CA ARG A 243 16.95 0.46 -7.72
C ARG A 243 15.67 0.38 -8.56
N ILE A 244 15.29 -0.82 -8.99
CA ILE A 244 14.10 -1.07 -9.80
C ILE A 244 12.86 -1.14 -8.89
N GLY A 245 12.53 0.03 -8.33
CA GLY A 245 11.61 0.22 -7.20
C GLY A 245 11.87 1.52 -6.40
N ALA A 246 12.92 2.28 -6.77
CA ALA A 246 13.26 3.57 -6.17
C ALA A 246 12.98 4.73 -7.13
N SER A 247 11.76 4.83 -7.64
CA SER A 247 11.20 6.08 -8.17
C SER A 247 10.84 7.05 -7.04
N ASP A 248 11.78 7.24 -6.10
CA ASP A 248 11.79 8.29 -5.10
C ASP A 248 13.19 8.36 -4.47
N MET A 249 13.89 9.48 -4.69
CA MET A 249 15.15 9.80 -4.00
C MET A 249 14.91 10.67 -2.75
N THR A 250 13.65 10.93 -2.41
CA THR A 250 13.23 12.01 -1.52
C THR A 250 12.19 11.61 -0.46
N ALA A 251 11.44 10.53 -0.63
CA ALA A 251 10.25 10.26 0.21
C ALA A 251 10.50 9.62 1.59
N THR A 252 11.59 8.86 1.80
CA THR A 252 11.73 7.98 2.99
C THR A 252 13.01 8.14 3.80
N GLY A 253 13.92 9.06 3.43
CA GLY A 253 15.15 9.37 4.18
C GLY A 253 16.23 8.26 4.24
N ALA A 254 15.88 7.01 3.92
CA ALA A 254 16.80 5.89 3.86
C ALA A 254 17.68 5.95 2.60
N VAL A 255 18.82 6.66 2.67
CA VAL A 255 19.82 6.67 1.60
C VAL A 255 20.52 5.30 1.51
N MET A 256 19.91 4.38 0.77
CA MET A 256 20.44 3.04 0.55
C MET A 256 21.59 3.08 -0.47
N GLY A 257 22.80 3.31 0.02
CA GLY A 257 24.04 3.32 -0.77
C GLY A 257 25.21 3.84 0.06
N THR A 258 26.44 3.61 -0.40
CA THR A 258 27.63 4.22 0.21
C THR A 258 27.95 5.50 -0.55
N PRO A 259 27.66 6.71 -0.02
CA PRO A 259 27.67 7.95 -0.79
C PRO A 259 29.04 8.32 -1.37
N SER A 260 30.14 7.85 -0.77
CA SER A 260 31.51 8.10 -1.21
C SER A 260 31.86 7.64 -2.63
N TYR A 261 31.04 6.79 -3.27
CA TYR A 261 31.24 6.30 -4.64
C TYR A 261 30.25 6.89 -5.66
N MET A 262 29.25 7.64 -5.20
CA MET A 262 28.26 8.26 -6.09
C MET A 262 28.90 9.37 -6.91
N SER A 263 28.57 9.46 -8.19
CA SER A 263 28.99 10.59 -9.01
C SER A 263 28.17 11.85 -8.73
N PRO A 264 28.66 13.06 -9.07
CA PRO A 264 27.93 14.32 -8.86
C PRO A 264 26.52 14.33 -9.46
N GLU A 265 26.31 13.77 -10.66
CA GLU A 265 24.99 13.69 -11.28
C GLU A 265 24.03 12.73 -10.53
N GLN A 266 24.53 11.69 -9.87
CA GLN A 266 23.74 10.85 -8.96
C GLN A 266 23.45 11.55 -7.64
N ALA A 267 24.46 12.19 -7.05
CA ALA A 267 24.36 12.93 -5.79
C ALA A 267 23.40 14.14 -5.90
N ALA A 268 23.26 14.73 -7.09
CA ALA A 268 22.30 15.78 -7.40
C ALA A 268 20.90 15.26 -7.79
N GLY A 269 20.66 13.94 -7.76
CA GLY A 269 19.37 13.34 -8.13
C GLY A 269 18.99 13.50 -9.61
N LYS A 270 19.94 13.81 -10.50
CA LYS A 270 19.69 14.15 -11.89
C LYS A 270 19.54 12.91 -12.77
N THR A 271 18.44 12.17 -12.63
CA THR A 271 18.22 10.87 -13.30
C THR A 271 18.41 10.87 -14.83
N ARG A 272 18.27 12.01 -15.51
CA ARG A 272 18.50 12.16 -16.97
C ARG A 272 19.97 12.36 -17.38
N GLU A 273 20.85 12.70 -16.45
CA GLU A 273 22.30 12.89 -16.71
C GLU A 273 23.14 11.65 -16.34
N ILE A 274 22.53 10.62 -15.73
CA ILE A 274 23.19 9.36 -15.34
C ILE A 274 23.44 8.49 -16.59
N GLY A 275 24.63 8.62 -17.16
CA GLY A 275 25.12 7.85 -18.31
C GLY A 275 26.40 7.07 -18.03
N THR A 276 27.08 6.60 -19.07
CA THR A 276 28.34 5.84 -18.97
C THR A 276 29.45 6.55 -18.17
N ALA A 277 29.46 7.89 -18.21
CA ALA A 277 30.39 8.73 -17.45
C ALA A 277 30.23 8.63 -15.91
N THR A 278 29.12 8.10 -15.41
CA THR A 278 28.90 7.77 -13.99
C THR A 278 29.83 6.64 -13.54
N ASP A 279 29.90 5.55 -14.31
CA ASP A 279 30.78 4.42 -13.95
C ASP A 279 32.27 4.80 -14.11
N VAL A 280 32.60 5.69 -15.06
CA VAL A 280 33.96 6.25 -15.21
C VAL A 280 34.39 7.04 -13.96
N TYR A 281 33.47 7.76 -13.32
CA TYR A 281 33.73 8.45 -12.06
C TYR A 281 33.95 7.44 -10.91
N ALA A 282 33.09 6.43 -10.80
CA ALA A 282 33.22 5.39 -9.77
C ALA A 282 34.52 4.55 -9.91
N LEU A 283 34.96 4.25 -11.15
CA LEU A 283 36.28 3.68 -11.43
C LEU A 283 37.41 4.62 -10.97
N GLY A 284 37.23 5.94 -11.10
CA GLY A 284 38.13 6.95 -10.55
C GLY A 284 38.21 6.95 -9.03
N VAL A 285 37.08 6.79 -8.34
CA VAL A 285 37.02 6.64 -6.88
C VAL A 285 37.73 5.36 -6.42
N ILE A 286 37.50 4.24 -7.11
CA ILE A 286 38.18 2.97 -6.82
C ILE A 286 39.69 3.11 -7.05
N LEU A 287 40.13 3.77 -8.13
CA LEU A 287 41.55 4.03 -8.36
C LEU A 287 42.17 4.92 -7.25
N PHE A 288 41.44 5.94 -6.80
CA PHE A 288 41.86 6.82 -5.71
C PHE A 288 42.04 6.05 -4.40
N GLU A 289 41.08 5.20 -4.06
CA GLU A 289 41.09 4.41 -2.82
C GLU A 289 42.17 3.32 -2.86
N LEU A 290 42.36 2.65 -4.00
CA LEU A 290 43.45 1.68 -4.18
C LEU A 290 44.85 2.32 -4.04
N LEU A 291 45.00 3.60 -4.37
CA LEU A 291 46.28 4.31 -4.27
C LEU A 291 46.54 4.93 -2.90
N THR A 292 45.51 5.31 -2.16
CA THR A 292 45.63 6.10 -0.91
C THR A 292 45.15 5.36 0.34
N GLY A 293 44.41 4.26 0.19
CA GLY A 293 43.70 3.58 1.28
C GLY A 293 42.47 4.32 1.82
N THR A 294 42.04 5.40 1.14
CA THR A 294 40.94 6.27 1.56
C THR A 294 40.11 6.74 0.37
N VAL A 295 38.81 6.95 0.54
CA VAL A 295 37.94 7.56 -0.49
C VAL A 295 38.17 9.08 -0.58
N PRO A 296 37.98 9.72 -1.75
CA PRO A 296 38.25 11.15 -1.94
C PRO A 296 37.25 12.05 -1.20
N PHE A 297 36.05 11.55 -0.91
CA PHE A 297 35.01 12.26 -0.17
C PHE A 297 34.40 11.36 0.92
N LYS A 298 34.49 11.82 2.17
CA LYS A 298 33.87 11.20 3.33
C LYS A 298 33.56 12.29 4.35
N GLY A 299 32.27 12.49 4.62
CA GLY A 299 31.78 13.40 5.63
C GLY A 299 31.40 12.71 6.93
N ASP A 300 31.08 13.50 7.95
CA ASP A 300 30.56 13.02 9.24
C ASP A 300 29.11 12.50 9.12
N SER A 301 28.45 12.81 8.01
CA SER A 301 27.13 12.27 7.66
C SER A 301 27.04 11.92 6.17
N VAL A 302 25.96 11.20 5.80
CA VAL A 302 25.63 10.90 4.41
C VAL A 302 25.39 12.18 3.60
N MET A 303 24.64 13.15 4.16
CA MET A 303 24.34 14.42 3.48
C MET A 303 25.56 15.32 3.35
N ASP A 304 26.47 15.32 4.33
CA ASP A 304 27.78 15.97 4.21
C ASP A 304 28.64 15.30 3.12
N THR A 305 28.68 13.97 3.06
CA THR A 305 29.39 13.25 1.98
C THR A 305 28.83 13.60 0.60
N ILE A 306 27.49 13.65 0.46
CA ILE A 306 26.80 14.10 -0.77
C ILE A 306 27.16 15.56 -1.10
N HIS A 307 27.15 16.45 -0.10
CA HIS A 307 27.54 17.84 -0.29
C HIS A 307 28.99 17.96 -0.79
N GLN A 308 29.94 17.25 -0.18
CA GLN A 308 31.35 17.24 -0.62
C GLN A 308 31.52 16.66 -2.03
N VAL A 309 30.79 15.60 -2.40
CA VAL A 309 30.75 15.07 -3.77
C VAL A 309 30.28 16.13 -4.77
N LEU A 310 29.35 17.01 -4.38
CA LEU A 310 28.82 18.08 -5.24
C LEU A 310 29.70 19.34 -5.29
N THR A 311 30.27 19.80 -4.16
CA THR A 311 30.85 21.15 -4.03
C THR A 311 32.37 21.20 -3.84
N ARG A 312 33.00 20.12 -3.38
CA ARG A 312 34.42 20.11 -2.99
C ARG A 312 35.27 19.41 -4.05
N GLU A 313 36.33 20.05 -4.54
CA GLU A 313 37.26 19.38 -5.45
C GLU A 313 38.08 18.27 -4.75
N PRO A 314 38.41 17.16 -5.44
CA PRO A 314 39.17 16.07 -4.86
C PRO A 314 40.61 16.49 -4.57
N VAL A 315 41.14 16.07 -3.42
CA VAL A 315 42.57 16.19 -3.12
C VAL A 315 43.36 15.31 -4.09
N GLY A 316 44.51 15.77 -4.60
CA GLY A 316 45.35 14.95 -5.48
C GLY A 316 45.91 13.70 -4.77
N PRO A 317 45.86 12.49 -5.37
CA PRO A 317 46.40 11.27 -4.77
C PRO A 317 47.81 11.40 -4.20
N ARG A 318 48.68 12.22 -4.82
CA ARG A 318 50.08 12.42 -4.36
C ARG A 318 50.22 13.28 -3.11
N ALA A 319 49.14 13.92 -2.64
CA ALA A 319 49.12 14.59 -1.33
C ALA A 319 48.87 13.61 -0.17
N LEU A 320 48.19 12.48 -0.42
CA LEU A 320 47.95 11.43 0.57
C LEU A 320 48.96 10.27 0.46
N ALA A 321 49.31 9.90 -0.78
CA ALA A 321 50.28 8.85 -1.11
C ALA A 321 51.38 9.41 -2.04
N PRO A 322 52.44 10.05 -1.49
CA PRO A 322 53.48 10.74 -2.27
C PRO A 322 54.23 9.87 -3.31
N HIS A 323 54.22 8.55 -3.13
CA HIS A 323 54.81 7.57 -4.05
C HIS A 323 53.96 7.31 -5.32
N THR A 324 52.74 7.82 -5.40
CA THR A 324 51.92 7.72 -6.61
C THR A 324 52.60 8.46 -7.79
N PRO A 325 52.69 7.88 -8.99
CA PRO A 325 53.24 8.59 -10.16
C PRO A 325 52.31 9.67 -10.71
N ARG A 326 52.90 10.74 -11.29
CA ARG A 326 52.15 11.92 -11.77
C ARG A 326 51.12 11.59 -12.87
N ASP A 327 51.49 10.71 -13.79
CA ASP A 327 50.63 10.35 -14.91
C ASP A 327 49.41 9.54 -14.41
N LEU A 328 49.56 8.73 -13.35
CA LEU A 328 48.45 8.02 -12.71
C LEU A 328 47.57 8.94 -11.83
N GLU A 329 48.16 9.94 -11.16
CA GLU A 329 47.41 11.05 -10.53
C GLU A 329 46.59 11.82 -11.57
N THR A 330 47.14 12.05 -12.76
CA THR A 330 46.45 12.76 -13.86
C THR A 330 45.24 11.96 -14.37
N ILE A 331 45.38 10.65 -14.56
CA ILE A 331 44.27 9.74 -14.93
C ILE A 331 43.18 9.76 -13.86
N CYS A 332 43.56 9.58 -12.59
CA CYS A 332 42.63 9.52 -11.47
C CYS A 332 41.82 10.81 -11.31
N LEU A 333 42.47 11.99 -11.33
CA LEU A 333 41.79 13.26 -11.23
C LEU A 333 40.86 13.54 -12.42
N LYS A 334 41.23 13.13 -13.63
CA LYS A 334 40.35 13.26 -14.81
C LYS A 334 39.08 12.40 -14.70
N CYS A 335 39.12 11.25 -14.03
CA CYS A 335 37.89 10.50 -13.73
C CYS A 335 36.99 11.21 -12.71
N LEU A 336 37.59 11.90 -11.74
CA LEU A 336 36.90 12.57 -10.63
C LEU A 336 36.40 13.99 -10.96
N GLU A 337 36.56 14.45 -12.19
CA GLU A 337 36.03 15.72 -12.69
C GLU A 337 34.52 15.85 -12.45
N LYS A 338 34.09 16.99 -11.90
CA LYS A 338 32.69 17.20 -11.53
C LYS A 338 31.75 17.15 -12.73
N ASP A 339 32.19 17.77 -13.82
CA ASP A 339 31.50 17.79 -15.11
C ASP A 339 31.77 16.49 -15.89
N ALA A 340 30.71 15.73 -16.17
CA ALA A 340 30.78 14.48 -16.92
C ALA A 340 31.41 14.64 -18.32
N ALA A 341 31.27 15.80 -18.97
CA ALA A 341 31.84 16.07 -20.28
C ALA A 341 33.38 16.27 -20.26
N ARG A 342 33.98 16.49 -19.07
CA ARG A 342 35.44 16.63 -18.89
C ARG A 342 36.13 15.34 -18.43
N ARG A 343 35.36 14.28 -18.12
CA ARG A 343 35.86 12.93 -17.80
C ARG A 343 36.37 12.20 -19.06
N TYR A 344 36.70 10.91 -18.94
CA TYR A 344 36.89 10.07 -20.12
C TYR A 344 35.53 9.78 -20.80
N PRO A 345 35.43 9.86 -22.14
CA PRO A 345 34.16 9.69 -22.85
C PRO A 345 33.64 8.24 -22.85
N THR A 346 34.52 7.27 -22.61
CA THR A 346 34.18 5.84 -22.45
C THR A 346 35.10 5.20 -21.41
N ALA A 347 34.67 4.09 -20.81
CA ALA A 347 35.52 3.30 -19.93
C ALA A 347 36.73 2.68 -20.69
N ALA A 348 36.59 2.35 -21.98
CA ALA A 348 37.70 1.89 -22.82
C ALA A 348 38.83 2.94 -22.92
N ALA A 349 38.49 4.23 -23.07
CA ALA A 349 39.50 5.30 -23.12
C ALA A 349 40.25 5.48 -21.79
N LEU A 350 39.64 5.10 -20.65
CA LEU A 350 40.31 5.02 -19.35
C LEU A 350 41.24 3.79 -19.29
N ALA A 351 40.77 2.62 -19.75
CA ALA A 351 41.59 1.42 -19.82
C ALA A 351 42.87 1.63 -20.66
N ASP A 352 42.75 2.32 -21.80
CA ASP A 352 43.89 2.59 -22.69
C ASP A 352 44.91 3.58 -22.10
N ASP A 353 44.49 4.61 -21.36
CA ASP A 353 45.41 5.50 -20.65
C ASP A 353 46.12 4.78 -19.48
N LEU A 354 45.41 3.90 -18.77
CA LEU A 354 46.01 3.04 -17.74
C LEU A 354 47.03 2.05 -18.35
N ARG A 355 46.73 1.46 -19.51
CA ARG A 355 47.68 0.62 -20.28
C ARG A 355 48.83 1.41 -20.90
N ALA A 356 48.64 2.69 -21.22
CA ALA A 356 49.74 3.55 -21.68
C ALA A 356 50.72 3.77 -20.53
N TYR A 357 50.23 4.18 -19.36
CA TYR A 357 51.00 4.31 -18.12
C TYR A 357 51.73 3.00 -17.74
N LEU A 358 51.05 1.85 -17.76
CA LEU A 358 51.64 0.53 -17.44
C LEU A 358 52.73 0.05 -18.43
N ALA A 359 52.85 0.70 -19.59
CA ALA A 359 53.84 0.41 -20.62
C ALA A 359 54.86 1.55 -20.82
N ASP A 360 54.94 2.49 -19.86
CA ASP A 360 55.77 3.72 -19.93
C ASP A 360 55.56 4.55 -21.22
N ARG A 361 54.34 4.48 -21.79
CA ARG A 361 53.94 5.27 -22.98
C ARG A 361 53.21 6.56 -22.54
N PRO A 362 53.34 7.66 -23.31
CA PRO A 362 52.64 8.91 -22.99
C PRO A 362 51.12 8.74 -22.95
N ILE A 363 50.49 9.20 -21.86
CA ILE A 363 49.04 9.21 -21.69
C ILE A 363 48.36 10.31 -22.52
N ALA A 364 47.14 10.07 -22.99
CA ALA A 364 46.33 11.00 -23.76
C ALA A 364 45.74 12.14 -22.90
N ALA A 365 45.59 11.94 -21.58
CA ALA A 365 45.12 12.99 -20.66
C ALA A 365 46.08 14.18 -20.44
N ARG A 366 47.22 14.27 -21.17
CA ARG A 366 48.26 15.28 -20.97
C ARG A 366 48.33 16.29 -22.13
N PRO A 367 48.16 17.61 -21.91
CA PRO A 367 48.28 18.62 -22.96
C PRO A 367 49.75 18.86 -23.34
N VAL A 368 50.22 18.25 -24.43
CA VAL A 368 51.61 18.42 -24.94
C VAL A 368 51.67 19.46 -26.06
N GLY A 369 51.60 20.74 -25.69
CA GLY A 369 51.55 21.87 -26.61
C GLY A 369 52.69 21.90 -27.65
N ALA A 370 52.36 22.13 -28.92
CA ALA A 370 53.33 22.11 -30.03
C ALA A 370 54.42 23.19 -29.91
N ALA A 371 54.11 24.33 -29.28
CA ALA A 371 55.05 25.44 -29.05
C ALA A 371 56.31 24.98 -28.28
N GLU A 372 56.16 24.09 -27.29
CA GLU A 372 57.30 23.64 -26.47
C GLU A 372 58.26 22.71 -27.26
N ARG A 373 57.75 22.01 -28.28
CA ARG A 373 58.56 21.24 -29.24
C ARG A 373 59.25 22.15 -30.25
N ALA A 374 58.57 23.17 -30.77
CA ALA A 374 59.14 24.13 -31.70
C ALA A 374 60.28 24.97 -31.07
N LEU A 375 60.08 25.52 -29.87
CA LEU A 375 61.08 26.33 -29.16
C LEU A 375 62.37 25.57 -28.84
N LYS A 376 62.30 24.26 -28.60
CA LYS A 376 63.47 23.39 -28.37
C LYS A 376 64.22 23.03 -29.66
N TRP A 377 63.57 23.14 -30.83
CA TRP A 377 64.22 22.95 -32.15
C TRP A 377 64.91 24.23 -32.63
N VAL A 378 64.22 25.38 -32.55
CA VAL A 378 64.77 26.69 -32.97
C VAL A 378 66.03 27.06 -32.18
N ARG A 379 66.07 26.75 -30.87
CA ARG A 379 67.26 26.96 -30.02
C ARG A 379 68.48 26.08 -30.35
N ARG A 380 68.41 25.19 -31.34
CA ARG A 380 69.51 24.27 -31.71
C ARG A 380 70.19 24.53 -33.06
N ASN A 381 69.67 25.39 -33.94
CA ASN A 381 70.29 25.72 -35.24
C ASN A 381 69.96 27.16 -35.72
N PRO A 382 70.60 28.21 -35.15
CA PRO A 382 70.24 29.61 -35.45
C PRO A 382 70.68 30.10 -36.84
N SER A 383 71.67 29.48 -37.48
CA SER A 383 72.36 30.02 -38.68
C SER A 383 71.58 29.92 -40.00
N ARG A 384 70.41 29.27 -40.04
CA ARG A 384 69.61 29.11 -41.28
C ARG A 384 68.35 29.97 -41.36
N ALA A 385 67.99 30.68 -40.28
CA ALA A 385 66.77 31.51 -40.25
C ALA A 385 66.93 32.88 -40.95
N ALA A 386 68.16 33.36 -41.14
CA ALA A 386 68.40 34.71 -41.67
C ALA A 386 68.20 34.85 -43.19
N ALA A 387 68.25 33.75 -43.96
CA ALA A 387 68.14 33.80 -45.42
C ALA A 387 66.71 33.99 -45.96
N SER A 388 65.69 33.76 -45.12
CA SER A 388 64.29 33.65 -45.55
C SER A 388 63.69 34.96 -46.07
N VAL A 389 64.17 36.12 -45.61
CA VAL A 389 63.56 37.44 -45.91
C VAL A 389 63.67 37.80 -47.40
N ALA A 390 64.75 37.42 -48.08
CA ALA A 390 64.92 37.66 -49.51
C ALA A 390 63.95 36.83 -50.39
N VAL A 391 63.54 35.64 -49.92
CA VAL A 391 62.64 34.74 -50.65
C VAL A 391 61.20 35.27 -50.69
N VAL A 392 60.77 35.99 -49.63
CA VAL A 392 59.41 36.53 -49.51
C VAL A 392 59.09 37.51 -50.65
N LEU A 393 60.04 38.34 -51.09
CA LEU A 393 59.80 39.30 -52.17
C LEU A 393 59.57 38.64 -53.54
N VAL A 394 60.24 37.52 -53.81
CA VAL A 394 60.07 36.73 -55.05
C VAL A 394 58.78 35.89 -55.00
N ALA A 395 58.33 35.50 -53.80
CA ALA A 395 57.07 34.77 -53.65
C ALA A 395 55.84 35.61 -54.07
N VAL A 396 55.85 36.94 -53.84
CA VAL A 396 54.71 37.82 -54.15
C VAL A 396 54.41 37.86 -55.67
N THR A 397 55.42 37.93 -56.53
CA THR A 397 55.24 37.91 -57.98
C THR A 397 54.84 36.52 -58.50
N ALA A 398 55.37 35.44 -57.91
CA ALA A 398 54.96 34.08 -58.22
C ALA A 398 53.50 33.78 -57.83
N VAL A 399 52.99 34.37 -56.74
CA VAL A 399 51.60 34.23 -56.29
C VAL A 399 50.61 34.78 -57.32
N GLY A 400 50.94 35.86 -58.03
CA GLY A 400 50.09 36.42 -59.10
C GLY A 400 49.86 35.45 -60.25
N ALA A 401 50.94 34.83 -60.76
CA ALA A 401 50.83 33.81 -61.82
C ALA A 401 50.12 32.53 -61.31
N ALA A 402 50.39 32.13 -60.07
CA ALA A 402 49.73 30.98 -59.45
C ALA A 402 48.22 31.19 -59.24
N ALA A 403 47.73 32.42 -59.08
CA ALA A 403 46.31 32.72 -58.92
C ALA A 403 45.49 32.38 -60.18
N ALA A 404 46.02 32.64 -61.38
CA ALA A 404 45.35 32.30 -62.64
C ALA A 404 45.23 30.78 -62.84
N VAL A 405 46.30 30.04 -62.54
CA VAL A 405 46.28 28.56 -62.60
C VAL A 405 45.39 27.96 -61.51
N ARG A 406 45.35 28.57 -60.32
CA ARG A 406 44.42 28.18 -59.25
C ARG A 406 42.96 28.41 -59.63
N ALA A 407 42.61 29.49 -60.33
CA ALA A 407 41.22 29.70 -60.76
C ALA A 407 40.71 28.55 -61.65
N GLN A 408 41.56 28.05 -62.56
CA GLN A 408 41.22 26.87 -63.39
C GLN A 408 41.16 25.58 -62.55
N GLN A 409 42.19 25.33 -61.72
CA GLN A 409 42.23 24.17 -60.84
C GLN A 409 41.15 24.18 -59.74
N GLU A 410 40.60 25.35 -59.40
CA GLU A 410 39.44 25.50 -58.51
C GLU A 410 38.13 25.19 -59.23
N ALA A 411 38.01 25.41 -60.54
CA ALA A 411 36.86 24.92 -61.30
C ALA A 411 36.85 23.38 -61.34
N ASP A 412 38.01 22.78 -61.69
CA ASP A 412 38.17 21.32 -61.72
C ASP A 412 38.02 20.69 -60.32
N ARG A 413 38.55 21.34 -59.27
CA ARG A 413 38.31 20.92 -57.88
C ARG A 413 36.87 21.08 -57.48
N ARG A 414 36.19 22.20 -57.75
CA ARG A 414 34.75 22.34 -57.44
C ARG A 414 33.90 21.28 -58.14
N ALA A 415 34.27 20.85 -59.35
CA ALA A 415 33.63 19.73 -60.03
C ALA A 415 33.92 18.37 -59.36
N ALA A 416 35.18 18.10 -59.00
CA ALA A 416 35.57 16.88 -58.29
C ALA A 416 34.98 16.82 -56.86
N ASP A 417 35.01 17.93 -56.13
CA ASP A 417 34.43 18.12 -54.80
C ASP A 417 32.90 18.00 -54.87
N ALA A 418 32.24 18.52 -55.91
CA ALA A 418 30.80 18.32 -56.12
C ALA A 418 30.44 16.85 -56.41
N GLU A 419 31.24 16.13 -57.20
CA GLU A 419 31.06 14.69 -57.43
C GLU A 419 31.35 13.86 -56.16
N VAL A 420 32.35 14.26 -55.36
CA VAL A 420 32.63 13.67 -54.05
C VAL A 420 31.49 13.95 -53.07
N VAL A 421 30.97 15.17 -53.01
CA VAL A 421 29.81 15.54 -52.18
C VAL A 421 28.55 14.80 -52.65
N ARG A 422 28.31 14.67 -53.96
CA ARG A 422 27.19 13.86 -54.51
C ARG A 422 27.30 12.41 -54.08
N ARG A 423 28.48 11.78 -54.23
CA ARG A 423 28.72 10.40 -53.76
C ARG A 423 28.63 10.26 -52.24
N GLN A 424 29.05 11.27 -51.48
CA GLN A 424 28.88 11.30 -50.03
C GLN A 424 27.41 11.43 -49.61
N ARG A 425 26.61 12.26 -50.30
CA ARG A 425 25.16 12.36 -50.08
C ARG A 425 24.45 11.06 -50.44
N GLU A 426 24.79 10.46 -51.58
CA GLU A 426 24.26 9.16 -52.01
C GLU A 426 24.61 8.04 -51.02
N ALA A 427 25.89 7.85 -50.69
CA ALA A 427 26.31 6.83 -49.71
C ALA A 427 25.73 7.07 -48.31
N ARG A 428 25.51 8.32 -47.91
CA ARG A 428 24.86 8.66 -46.63
C ARG A 428 23.36 8.42 -46.67
N ALA A 429 22.70 8.65 -47.79
CA ALA A 429 21.31 8.26 -48.03
C ALA A 429 21.14 6.74 -47.98
N ASP A 430 22.03 5.97 -48.62
CA ASP A 430 22.06 4.51 -48.56
C ASP A 430 22.21 4.00 -47.11
N VAL A 431 23.19 4.53 -46.35
CA VAL A 431 23.38 4.20 -44.92
C VAL A 431 22.16 4.53 -44.06
N ILE A 432 21.47 5.66 -44.33
CA ILE A 432 20.25 6.00 -43.59
C ILE A 432 19.11 5.03 -43.94
N VAL A 433 18.95 4.65 -45.21
CA VAL A 433 17.89 3.74 -45.64
C VAL A 433 18.08 2.33 -45.08
N ASP A 434 19.32 1.84 -45.02
CA ASP A 434 19.61 0.56 -44.35
C ASP A 434 19.36 0.62 -42.83
N ALA A 435 19.71 1.74 -42.18
CA ALA A 435 19.48 1.95 -40.75
C ALA A 435 17.99 2.00 -40.35
N LEU A 436 17.07 2.30 -41.28
CA LEU A 436 15.62 2.22 -41.02
C LEU A 436 15.17 0.83 -40.50
N GLY A 437 15.85 -0.23 -40.92
CA GLY A 437 15.52 -1.59 -40.49
C GLY A 437 15.84 -1.89 -39.02
N SER A 438 16.75 -1.15 -38.39
CA SER A 438 17.21 -1.39 -37.02
C SER A 438 16.64 -0.41 -35.98
N MET A 439 16.29 0.81 -36.36
CA MET A 439 15.79 1.84 -35.43
C MET A 439 14.50 1.44 -34.69
N GLU A 440 14.31 2.02 -33.50
CA GLU A 440 13.04 1.96 -32.77
C GLU A 440 12.12 3.13 -33.15
N PRO A 441 10.78 2.97 -33.12
CA PRO A 441 9.84 4.01 -33.56
C PRO A 441 9.96 5.37 -32.85
N VAL A 442 10.55 5.41 -31.64
CA VAL A 442 10.82 6.64 -30.88
C VAL A 442 11.90 7.53 -31.51
N GLU A 443 12.77 6.97 -32.36
CA GLU A 443 13.90 7.67 -33.00
C GLU A 443 13.48 8.35 -34.32
N LEU A 444 12.43 7.85 -34.95
CA LEU A 444 11.91 8.32 -36.24
C LEU A 444 11.66 9.84 -36.33
N PRO A 445 11.13 10.56 -35.30
CA PRO A 445 10.93 12.01 -35.37
C PRO A 445 12.23 12.82 -35.46
N ILE A 446 13.34 12.27 -35.00
CA ILE A 446 14.68 12.87 -35.17
C ILE A 446 15.11 12.64 -36.63
N LEU A 447 14.97 11.40 -37.11
CA LEU A 447 15.37 11.02 -38.46
C LEU A 447 14.62 11.77 -39.56
N VAL A 448 13.31 12.02 -39.41
CA VAL A 448 12.51 12.83 -40.36
C VAL A 448 13.16 14.20 -40.62
N ARG A 449 13.68 14.87 -39.58
CA ARG A 449 14.34 16.17 -39.71
C ARG A 449 15.70 16.08 -40.42
N THR A 450 16.39 14.95 -40.26
CA THR A 450 17.65 14.69 -40.99
C THR A 450 17.37 14.31 -42.45
N LEU A 451 16.29 13.58 -42.71
CA LEU A 451 15.95 13.07 -44.03
C LEU A 451 15.44 14.12 -45.02
N ASP A 452 14.83 15.20 -44.53
CA ASP A 452 14.37 16.31 -45.39
C ASP A 452 15.54 16.99 -46.13
N GLU A 453 16.76 16.95 -45.58
CA GLU A 453 17.98 17.45 -46.22
C GLU A 453 18.47 16.56 -47.38
N TYR A 454 18.16 15.26 -47.36
CA TYR A 454 18.58 14.23 -48.34
C TYR A 454 17.37 13.66 -49.12
N ARG A 455 16.30 14.46 -49.20
CA ARG A 455 14.96 14.03 -49.62
C ARG A 455 14.94 13.46 -51.03
N ASP A 456 15.60 14.12 -51.98
CA ASP A 456 15.63 13.72 -53.38
C ASP A 456 16.51 12.47 -53.60
N GLU A 457 17.58 12.29 -52.82
CA GLU A 457 18.41 11.09 -52.86
C GLU A 457 17.74 9.88 -52.19
N VAL A 458 16.98 10.08 -51.10
CA VAL A 458 16.39 9.02 -50.29
C VAL A 458 15.06 8.51 -50.82
N VAL A 459 14.13 9.39 -51.26
CA VAL A 459 12.78 8.98 -51.67
C VAL A 459 12.75 7.87 -52.75
N PRO A 460 13.63 7.87 -53.77
CA PRO A 460 13.72 6.76 -54.73
C PRO A 460 14.16 5.44 -54.08
N ARG A 461 15.10 5.50 -53.13
CA ARG A 461 15.68 4.33 -52.44
C ARG A 461 14.67 3.65 -51.52
N LEU A 462 13.80 4.42 -50.86
CA LEU A 462 12.73 3.90 -50.01
C LEU A 462 11.73 2.99 -50.75
N GLN A 463 11.60 3.11 -52.07
CA GLN A 463 10.62 2.32 -52.84
C GLN A 463 10.87 0.80 -52.79
N ALA A 464 12.12 0.35 -52.64
CA ALA A 464 12.43 -1.07 -52.59
C ALA A 464 12.15 -1.69 -51.20
N PRO A 465 12.60 -1.10 -50.06
CA PRO A 465 12.16 -1.53 -48.74
C PRO A 465 10.65 -1.44 -48.54
N ALA A 466 9.99 -0.37 -49.01
CA ALA A 466 8.55 -0.19 -48.82
C ALA A 466 7.69 -1.30 -49.47
N ARG A 467 8.19 -2.02 -50.47
CA ARG A 467 7.52 -3.18 -51.09
C ARG A 467 7.59 -4.47 -50.26
N ARG A 468 8.40 -4.51 -49.19
CA ARG A 468 8.43 -5.65 -48.26
C ARG A 468 7.08 -5.79 -47.54
N PRO A 469 6.64 -7.03 -47.21
CA PRO A 469 5.38 -7.25 -46.52
C PRO A 469 5.46 -6.76 -45.07
N LEU A 470 4.39 -6.13 -44.59
CA LEU A 470 4.24 -5.86 -43.15
C LEU A 470 4.09 -7.20 -42.40
N PRO A 471 4.67 -7.36 -41.19
CA PRO A 471 5.21 -6.31 -40.32
C PRO A 471 6.73 -6.09 -40.42
N ASP A 472 7.37 -6.25 -41.59
CA ASP A 472 8.81 -5.90 -41.75
C ASP A 472 9.09 -4.45 -41.33
N ARG A 473 10.02 -4.27 -40.39
CA ARG A 473 10.33 -2.97 -39.76
C ARG A 473 10.91 -1.99 -40.78
N ALA A 474 11.79 -2.44 -41.68
CA ALA A 474 12.34 -1.59 -42.73
C ALA A 474 11.26 -1.16 -43.73
N GLY A 475 10.38 -2.08 -44.14
CA GLY A 475 9.24 -1.80 -45.02
C GLY A 475 8.24 -0.83 -44.41
N LEU A 476 7.92 -0.99 -43.11
CA LEU A 476 7.12 -0.04 -42.35
C LEU A 476 7.74 1.35 -42.36
N HIS A 477 8.99 1.47 -41.89
CA HIS A 477 9.65 2.77 -41.76
C HIS A 477 9.84 3.43 -43.12
N ALA A 478 10.10 2.67 -44.18
CA ALA A 478 10.14 3.20 -45.55
C ALA A 478 8.76 3.65 -46.06
N ARG A 479 7.68 2.92 -45.79
CA ARG A 479 6.30 3.39 -46.09
C ARG A 479 5.99 4.67 -45.33
N LEU A 480 6.32 4.76 -44.05
CA LEU A 480 6.15 5.97 -43.25
C LEU A 480 6.95 7.15 -43.81
N MET A 481 8.25 6.97 -44.08
CA MET A 481 9.09 8.04 -44.64
C MET A 481 8.62 8.47 -46.03
N LEU A 482 8.11 7.56 -46.88
CA LEU A 482 7.52 7.94 -48.18
C LEU A 482 6.29 8.84 -48.05
N VAL A 483 5.42 8.64 -47.06
CA VAL A 483 4.24 9.51 -46.86
C VAL A 483 4.61 10.79 -46.09
N VAL A 484 5.61 10.76 -45.20
CA VAL A 484 6.07 11.96 -44.44
C VAL A 484 6.91 12.90 -45.31
N LEU A 485 7.80 12.38 -46.17
CA LEU A 485 8.66 13.15 -47.07
C LEU A 485 7.99 13.49 -48.42
N ARG A 486 6.66 13.32 -48.54
CA ARG A 486 5.92 13.55 -49.80
C ARG A 486 5.91 15.03 -50.21
N ALA A 487 5.48 15.31 -51.45
CA ALA A 487 5.39 16.69 -51.95
C ALA A 487 4.17 17.45 -51.36
N PRO A 488 4.22 18.80 -51.27
CA PRO A 488 3.07 19.60 -50.84
C PRO A 488 1.87 19.45 -51.79
N GLY A 489 0.72 19.03 -51.26
CA GLY A 489 -0.53 18.86 -51.99
C GLY A 489 -1.55 18.00 -51.22
N PRO A 490 -2.79 17.81 -51.72
CA PRO A 490 -3.67 16.75 -51.20
C PRO A 490 -3.07 15.37 -51.51
N PRO A 491 -3.28 14.34 -50.66
CA PRO A 491 -2.73 13.02 -50.90
C PRO A 491 -3.47 12.23 -51.98
N ASP A 492 -2.73 11.48 -52.79
CA ASP A 492 -3.32 10.64 -53.85
C ASP A 492 -3.95 9.33 -53.30
N ALA A 493 -4.59 8.54 -54.19
CA ALA A 493 -5.27 7.31 -53.80
C ALA A 493 -4.32 6.24 -53.19
N ALA A 494 -3.09 6.11 -53.71
CA ALA A 494 -2.09 5.19 -53.21
C ALA A 494 -1.36 5.73 -51.97
N GLU A 495 -1.23 7.05 -51.82
CA GLU A 495 -0.82 7.67 -50.55
C GLU A 495 -1.87 7.44 -49.46
N ARG A 496 -3.17 7.56 -49.78
CA ARG A 496 -4.27 7.29 -48.85
C ARG A 496 -4.35 5.81 -48.46
N GLU A 497 -4.03 4.90 -49.38
CA GLU A 497 -3.89 3.45 -49.12
C GLU A 497 -2.71 3.16 -48.18
N ARG A 498 -1.49 3.64 -48.48
CA ARG A 498 -0.32 3.49 -47.59
C ARG A 498 -0.56 4.09 -46.21
N LEU A 499 -1.24 5.23 -46.15
CA LEU A 499 -1.61 5.86 -44.90
C LEU A 499 -2.58 4.97 -44.11
N ALA A 500 -3.58 4.38 -44.78
CA ALA A 500 -4.50 3.41 -44.15
C ALA A 500 -3.76 2.18 -43.58
N GLU A 501 -2.76 1.63 -44.27
CA GLU A 501 -1.91 0.55 -43.73
C GLU A 501 -1.13 0.97 -42.47
N LEU A 502 -0.59 2.21 -42.46
CA LEU A 502 0.13 2.76 -41.31
C LEU A 502 -0.78 2.95 -40.09
N LEU A 503 -2.07 3.22 -40.28
CA LEU A 503 -3.07 3.28 -39.20
C LEU A 503 -3.30 1.91 -38.56
N ASP A 504 -3.49 0.87 -39.38
CA ASP A 504 -3.72 -0.48 -38.86
C ASP A 504 -2.45 -1.05 -38.19
N TYR A 505 -1.26 -0.73 -38.72
CA TYR A 505 -0.01 -1.01 -38.01
C TYR A 505 0.05 -0.28 -36.66
N SER A 506 -0.30 1.02 -36.62
CA SER A 506 -0.28 1.79 -35.37
C SER A 506 -1.29 1.28 -34.34
N ALA A 507 -2.32 0.54 -34.74
CA ALA A 507 -3.23 -0.15 -33.83
C ALA A 507 -2.73 -1.54 -33.39
N ALA A 508 -1.79 -2.13 -34.12
CA ALA A 508 -1.17 -3.42 -33.81
C ALA A 508 0.04 -3.31 -32.87
N CYS A 509 0.81 -2.22 -32.92
CA CYS A 509 2.02 -2.04 -32.12
C CYS A 509 1.75 -1.71 -30.62
N PRO A 510 2.75 -1.80 -29.72
CA PRO A 510 2.59 -1.45 -28.30
C PRO A 510 2.10 -0.01 -28.07
N VAL A 511 1.28 0.20 -27.04
CA VAL A 511 0.63 1.49 -26.74
C VAL A 511 1.62 2.67 -26.63
N ALA A 512 2.83 2.46 -26.11
CA ALA A 512 3.86 3.49 -25.98
C ALA A 512 4.33 4.07 -27.34
N GLN A 513 4.16 3.33 -28.44
CA GLN A 513 4.53 3.78 -29.80
C GLN A 513 3.41 4.57 -30.49
N VAL A 514 2.16 4.42 -30.04
CA VAL A 514 0.96 5.07 -30.62
C VAL A 514 1.07 6.62 -30.62
N PRO A 515 1.51 7.29 -29.54
CA PRO A 515 1.81 8.74 -29.54
C PRO A 515 2.76 9.18 -30.63
N VAL A 516 3.81 8.41 -30.90
CA VAL A 516 4.89 8.80 -31.82
C VAL A 516 4.43 8.63 -33.27
N LEU A 517 3.89 7.45 -33.61
CA LEU A 517 3.45 7.15 -34.97
C LEU A 517 2.30 8.06 -35.42
N ASN A 518 1.28 8.25 -34.57
CA ASN A 518 0.16 9.14 -34.90
C ASN A 518 0.58 10.62 -34.92
N GLY A 519 1.54 11.02 -34.08
CA GLY A 519 2.11 12.36 -34.10
C GLY A 519 2.78 12.71 -35.44
N LEU A 520 3.49 11.75 -36.04
CA LEU A 520 4.15 11.91 -37.34
C LEU A 520 3.15 12.00 -38.51
N ILE A 521 2.11 11.16 -38.51
CA ILE A 521 1.14 11.10 -39.63
C ILE A 521 -0.05 12.06 -39.48
N LYS A 522 -0.24 12.70 -38.32
CA LYS A 522 -1.35 13.63 -38.04
C LYS A 522 -1.63 14.66 -39.15
N PRO A 523 -0.64 15.40 -39.72
CA PRO A 523 -0.91 16.36 -40.79
C PRO A 523 -1.46 15.70 -42.06
N LEU A 524 -1.04 14.46 -42.32
CA LEU A 524 -1.33 13.68 -43.53
C LEU A 524 -2.74 13.08 -43.43
N VAL A 525 -3.12 12.58 -42.25
CA VAL A 525 -4.49 12.10 -41.97
C VAL A 525 -5.53 13.20 -42.14
N LEU A 526 -5.25 14.39 -41.59
CA LEU A 526 -6.14 15.53 -41.70
C LEU A 526 -6.24 16.03 -43.15
N ALA A 527 -5.12 16.07 -43.89
CA ALA A 527 -5.12 16.39 -45.32
C ALA A 527 -5.81 15.33 -46.21
N ALA A 528 -5.85 14.07 -45.78
CA ALA A 528 -6.55 12.97 -46.46
C ALA A 528 -8.07 12.92 -46.18
N GLY A 529 -8.58 13.75 -45.26
CA GLY A 529 -10.01 13.82 -44.95
C GLY A 529 -10.58 12.53 -44.36
N PHE A 530 -9.85 11.86 -43.47
CA PHE A 530 -10.43 10.79 -42.63
C PHE A 530 -11.33 11.42 -41.55
N SER A 531 -12.51 10.83 -41.33
CA SER A 531 -13.41 11.19 -40.22
C SER A 531 -13.29 10.22 -39.03
N HIS A 532 -13.84 10.62 -37.88
CA HIS A 532 -13.98 9.77 -36.69
C HIS A 532 -14.61 8.40 -37.02
N ARG A 533 -15.61 8.39 -37.92
CA ARG A 533 -16.31 7.16 -38.33
C ARG A 533 -15.44 6.26 -39.18
N ASP A 534 -14.72 6.82 -40.16
CA ASP A 534 -13.77 6.04 -40.98
C ASP A 534 -12.67 5.42 -40.11
N TRP A 535 -12.27 6.14 -39.06
CA TRP A 535 -11.23 5.72 -38.12
C TRP A 535 -11.69 4.62 -37.16
N LEU A 536 -12.83 4.80 -36.48
CA LEU A 536 -13.37 3.76 -35.59
C LEU A 536 -13.91 2.54 -36.35
N ALA A 537 -14.37 2.67 -37.60
CA ALA A 537 -14.78 1.54 -38.43
C ALA A 537 -13.64 0.54 -38.66
N ARG A 538 -12.38 0.99 -38.70
CA ARG A 538 -11.19 0.10 -38.78
C ARG A 538 -11.08 -0.87 -37.60
N SER A 539 -11.70 -0.55 -36.47
CA SER A 539 -11.62 -1.36 -35.25
C SER A 539 -12.41 -2.66 -35.34
N GLY A 540 -13.54 -2.67 -36.07
CA GLY A 540 -14.41 -3.84 -36.27
C GLY A 540 -14.73 -4.62 -34.99
N ASP A 541 -14.92 -5.94 -35.14
CA ASP A 541 -15.03 -6.89 -34.03
C ASP A 541 -13.65 -7.37 -33.51
N ARG A 542 -12.58 -6.55 -33.64
CA ARG A 542 -11.27 -6.92 -33.10
C ARG A 542 -11.23 -6.78 -31.58
N ALA A 543 -10.28 -7.49 -30.95
CA ALA A 543 -10.06 -7.46 -29.51
C ALA A 543 -9.91 -6.03 -28.95
N VAL A 544 -10.43 -5.82 -27.73
CA VAL A 544 -10.59 -4.51 -27.09
C VAL A 544 -9.32 -3.65 -27.11
N GLY A 545 -8.15 -4.23 -26.83
CA GLY A 545 -6.87 -3.50 -26.87
C GLY A 545 -6.50 -2.93 -28.25
N TYR A 546 -6.92 -3.57 -29.36
CA TYR A 546 -6.75 -3.02 -30.71
C TYR A 546 -7.71 -1.83 -30.92
N ARG A 547 -8.99 -1.99 -30.57
CA ARG A 547 -10.01 -0.93 -30.68
C ARG A 547 -9.60 0.31 -29.86
N LEU A 548 -9.01 0.08 -28.69
CA LEU A 548 -8.52 1.13 -27.83
C LEU A 548 -7.25 1.82 -28.37
N ARG A 549 -6.33 1.09 -29.02
CA ARG A 549 -5.19 1.72 -29.74
C ARG A 549 -5.63 2.52 -30.97
N VAL A 550 -6.66 2.07 -31.70
CA VAL A 550 -7.32 2.87 -32.75
C VAL A 550 -7.86 4.18 -32.16
N ALA A 551 -8.65 4.13 -31.09
CA ALA A 551 -9.17 5.33 -30.44
C ALA A 551 -8.05 6.25 -29.90
N ALA A 552 -7.00 5.69 -29.29
CA ALA A 552 -5.84 6.44 -28.83
C ALA A 552 -5.14 7.19 -29.97
N GLY A 553 -4.97 6.55 -31.13
CA GLY A 553 -4.47 7.19 -32.34
C GLY A 553 -5.31 8.39 -32.77
N TRP A 554 -6.65 8.28 -32.72
CA TRP A 554 -7.53 9.41 -33.04
C TRP A 554 -7.42 10.55 -32.04
N ALA A 555 -7.23 10.26 -30.74
CA ALA A 555 -7.06 11.30 -29.72
C ALA A 555 -5.81 12.17 -29.98
N ILE A 556 -4.76 11.58 -30.54
CA ILE A 556 -3.54 12.29 -30.94
C ILE A 556 -3.77 13.12 -32.20
N VAL A 557 -4.45 12.56 -33.21
CA VAL A 557 -4.72 13.24 -34.48
C VAL A 557 -5.76 14.37 -34.33
N SER A 558 -6.95 14.04 -33.84
CA SER A 558 -8.12 14.93 -33.77
C SER A 558 -8.71 14.99 -32.35
N PRO A 559 -8.04 15.67 -31.40
CA PRO A 559 -8.55 15.82 -30.03
C PRO A 559 -9.79 16.72 -29.92
N ALA A 560 -9.96 17.66 -30.85
CA ALA A 560 -11.08 18.61 -30.88
C ALA A 560 -12.32 18.06 -31.62
N ASP A 561 -12.38 16.75 -31.86
CA ASP A 561 -13.45 16.11 -32.62
C ASP A 561 -14.79 16.07 -31.83
N PRO A 562 -15.91 16.56 -32.39
CA PRO A 562 -17.17 16.69 -31.66
C PRO A 562 -17.88 15.36 -31.38
N GLU A 563 -17.44 14.23 -31.96
CA GLU A 563 -18.03 12.91 -31.66
C GLU A 563 -17.42 12.27 -30.40
N TRP A 564 -16.32 12.79 -29.84
CA TRP A 564 -15.68 12.24 -28.63
C TRP A 564 -16.64 11.96 -27.45
N PRO A 565 -17.60 12.84 -27.10
CA PRO A 565 -18.56 12.58 -26.03
C PRO A 565 -19.47 11.36 -26.25
N ARG A 566 -19.67 10.91 -27.51
CA ARG A 566 -20.45 9.70 -27.81
C ARG A 566 -19.69 8.41 -27.48
N HIS A 567 -18.36 8.43 -27.63
CA HIS A 567 -17.50 7.26 -27.46
C HIS A 567 -16.73 7.24 -26.12
N ALA A 568 -16.76 8.33 -25.34
CA ALA A 568 -16.08 8.43 -24.05
C ALA A 568 -16.48 7.34 -23.03
N ALA A 569 -17.73 6.85 -23.10
CA ALA A 569 -18.19 5.71 -22.31
C ALA A 569 -17.47 4.41 -22.70
N ASP A 570 -17.50 4.06 -23.98
CA ASP A 570 -16.88 2.84 -24.53
C ASP A 570 -15.37 2.83 -24.28
N VAL A 571 -14.69 3.95 -24.58
CA VAL A 571 -13.24 4.10 -24.39
C VAL A 571 -12.85 3.96 -22.92
N SER A 572 -13.64 4.47 -21.99
CA SER A 572 -13.38 4.28 -20.54
C SER A 572 -13.60 2.82 -20.11
N ALA A 573 -14.69 2.20 -20.58
CA ALA A 573 -14.97 0.79 -20.32
C ALA A 573 -13.90 -0.16 -20.90
N TRP A 574 -13.28 0.21 -22.04
CA TRP A 574 -12.14 -0.50 -22.63
C TRP A 574 -10.83 -0.24 -21.87
N LEU A 575 -10.59 0.99 -21.40
CA LEU A 575 -9.43 1.32 -20.56
C LEU A 575 -9.41 0.46 -19.30
N GLY A 576 -10.55 0.33 -18.61
CA GLY A 576 -10.67 -0.54 -17.43
C GLY A 576 -10.53 -2.05 -17.69
N GLN A 577 -10.30 -2.48 -18.94
CA GLN A 577 -9.96 -3.87 -19.28
C GLN A 577 -8.47 -4.07 -19.61
N GLN A 578 -7.64 -3.02 -19.50
CA GLN A 578 -6.20 -3.10 -19.76
C GLN A 578 -5.39 -3.29 -18.47
N SER A 579 -4.09 -3.54 -18.60
CA SER A 579 -3.20 -3.71 -17.45
C SER A 579 -2.88 -2.36 -16.76
N PRO A 580 -2.84 -2.30 -15.41
CA PRO A 580 -2.31 -1.14 -14.67
C PRO A 580 -0.91 -0.72 -15.12
N THR A 581 -0.07 -1.67 -15.55
CA THR A 581 1.30 -1.37 -16.04
C THR A 581 1.31 -0.41 -17.23
N GLU A 582 0.24 -0.39 -18.03
CA GLU A 582 0.13 0.47 -19.21
C GLU A 582 -0.46 1.85 -18.88
N ALA A 583 -0.86 2.14 -17.63
CA ALA A 583 -1.44 3.44 -17.23
C ALA A 583 -0.60 4.64 -17.69
N GLY A 584 0.74 4.52 -17.60
CA GLY A 584 1.68 5.54 -18.06
C GLY A 584 1.69 5.75 -19.58
N SER A 585 1.29 4.76 -20.37
CA SER A 585 1.22 4.85 -21.84
C SER A 585 -0.18 5.27 -22.30
N TRP A 586 -1.23 4.64 -21.77
CA TRP A 586 -2.63 5.02 -22.03
C TRP A 586 -2.90 6.46 -21.62
N GLY A 587 -2.43 6.86 -20.44
CA GLY A 587 -2.54 8.24 -19.94
C GLY A 587 -1.69 9.26 -20.71
N GLN A 588 -0.71 8.82 -21.51
CA GLN A 588 -0.03 9.69 -22.48
C GLN A 588 -0.83 9.84 -23.77
N ALA A 589 -1.32 8.73 -24.33
CA ALA A 589 -2.01 8.72 -25.61
C ALA A 589 -3.38 9.40 -25.56
N PHE A 590 -4.11 9.27 -24.44
CA PHE A 590 -5.42 9.88 -24.23
C PHE A 590 -5.39 11.26 -23.52
N ALA A 591 -4.23 11.76 -23.09
CA ALA A 591 -4.12 13.09 -22.48
C ALA A 591 -4.80 14.22 -23.30
N PRO A 592 -4.70 14.26 -24.65
CA PRO A 592 -5.35 15.29 -25.47
C PRO A 592 -6.89 15.33 -25.38
N VAL A 593 -7.54 14.26 -24.90
CA VAL A 593 -9.00 14.12 -24.76
C VAL A 593 -9.42 13.78 -23.33
N GLY A 594 -8.49 13.86 -22.36
CA GLY A 594 -8.70 13.43 -20.98
C GLY A 594 -9.86 14.14 -20.29
N THR A 595 -10.16 15.38 -20.67
CA THR A 595 -11.34 16.16 -20.23
C THR A 595 -12.66 15.45 -20.51
N VAL A 596 -12.80 14.80 -21.68
CA VAL A 596 -14.02 14.10 -22.09
C VAL A 596 -14.13 12.72 -21.42
N LEU A 597 -12.99 12.06 -21.18
CA LEU A 597 -12.95 10.75 -20.50
C LEU A 597 -13.13 10.85 -18.97
N THR A 598 -12.66 11.94 -18.35
CA THR A 598 -12.64 12.09 -16.87
C THR A 598 -14.00 11.80 -16.22
N PRO A 599 -15.15 12.36 -16.68
CA PRO A 599 -16.45 12.06 -16.05
C PRO A 599 -16.88 10.59 -16.12
N HIS A 600 -16.42 9.85 -17.13
CA HIS A 600 -16.72 8.42 -17.27
C HIS A 600 -15.80 7.57 -16.38
N LEU A 601 -14.50 7.87 -16.35
CA LEU A 601 -13.54 7.22 -15.46
C LEU A 601 -13.85 7.47 -13.98
N VAL A 602 -14.31 8.67 -13.58
CA VAL A 602 -14.77 8.95 -12.20
C VAL A 602 -15.96 8.07 -11.82
N ARG A 603 -16.95 7.92 -12.71
CA ARG A 603 -18.10 7.02 -12.48
C ARG A 603 -17.67 5.55 -12.36
N GLN A 604 -16.72 5.11 -13.18
CA GLN A 604 -16.19 3.75 -13.17
C GLN A 604 -15.42 3.45 -11.87
N TYR A 605 -14.53 4.36 -11.46
CA TYR A 605 -13.82 4.30 -10.17
C TYR A 605 -14.80 4.24 -8.99
N ALA A 606 -15.83 5.09 -8.97
CA ALA A 606 -16.86 5.08 -7.92
C ALA A 606 -17.67 3.76 -7.89
N ALA A 607 -17.92 3.14 -9.03
CA ALA A 607 -18.70 1.90 -9.15
C ALA A 607 -17.93 0.62 -8.78
N ALA A 608 -16.60 0.59 -8.94
CA ALA A 608 -15.76 -0.57 -8.59
C ALA A 608 -15.63 -0.77 -7.08
N ARG A 609 -15.44 0.32 -6.32
CA ARG A 609 -15.25 0.32 -4.85
C ARG A 609 -16.24 -0.54 -4.03
N PRO A 610 -17.58 -0.50 -4.25
CA PRO A 610 -18.51 -1.39 -3.55
C PRO A 610 -18.42 -2.86 -4.01
N ARG A 611 -18.06 -3.14 -5.27
CA ARG A 611 -17.91 -4.51 -5.78
C ARG A 611 -16.70 -5.21 -5.18
N LEU A 612 -15.56 -4.54 -5.14
CA LEU A 612 -14.33 -5.02 -4.50
C LEU A 612 -14.54 -5.40 -3.02
N ARG A 613 -15.40 -4.67 -2.31
CA ARG A 613 -15.73 -4.92 -0.90
C ARG A 613 -16.85 -5.95 -0.69
N SER A 614 -17.61 -6.27 -1.74
CA SER A 614 -18.76 -7.19 -1.64
C SER A 614 -18.38 -8.59 -1.15
N GLY A 615 -17.16 -9.05 -1.45
CA GLY A 615 -16.74 -10.45 -1.21
C GLY A 615 -17.57 -11.48 -1.99
N LYS A 616 -18.21 -11.07 -3.10
CA LYS A 616 -19.01 -11.91 -3.99
C LYS A 616 -18.32 -12.26 -5.32
N LEU A 617 -17.15 -11.66 -5.57
CA LEU A 617 -16.33 -11.91 -6.76
C LEU A 617 -15.45 -13.14 -6.51
N ALA A 618 -15.21 -13.95 -7.56
CA ALA A 618 -14.13 -14.93 -7.54
C ALA A 618 -12.76 -14.24 -7.45
N GLU A 619 -11.72 -14.95 -6.98
CA GLU A 619 -10.38 -14.39 -6.78
C GLU A 619 -9.80 -13.75 -8.05
N SER A 620 -9.98 -14.40 -9.21
CA SER A 620 -9.57 -13.89 -10.51
C SER A 620 -10.34 -12.62 -10.94
N GLU A 621 -11.63 -12.54 -10.63
CA GLU A 621 -12.46 -11.35 -10.89
C GLU A 621 -12.10 -10.19 -9.95
N LEU A 622 -11.78 -10.50 -8.69
CA LEU A 622 -11.35 -9.52 -7.70
C LEU A 622 -10.01 -8.88 -8.10
N VAL A 623 -9.05 -9.69 -8.57
CA VAL A 623 -7.78 -9.20 -9.13
C VAL A 623 -8.00 -8.34 -10.38
N ALA A 624 -8.91 -8.74 -11.27
CA ALA A 624 -9.22 -7.97 -12.48
C ALA A 624 -9.90 -6.62 -12.18
N GLU A 625 -10.93 -6.60 -11.34
CA GLU A 625 -11.63 -5.36 -10.94
C GLU A 625 -10.71 -4.44 -10.11
N ALA A 626 -9.78 -5.00 -9.32
CA ALA A 626 -8.78 -4.23 -8.59
C ALA A 626 -7.77 -3.57 -9.55
N GLY A 627 -7.28 -4.31 -10.56
CA GLY A 627 -6.47 -3.74 -11.63
C GLY A 627 -7.21 -2.63 -12.39
N ALA A 628 -8.48 -2.85 -12.74
CA ALA A 628 -9.31 -1.84 -13.39
C ALA A 628 -9.46 -0.56 -12.54
N PHE A 629 -9.66 -0.70 -11.23
CA PHE A 629 -9.80 0.40 -10.27
C PHE A 629 -8.51 1.23 -10.15
N ASP A 630 -7.36 0.57 -10.00
CA ASP A 630 -6.05 1.19 -9.83
C ASP A 630 -5.55 1.87 -11.13
N LEU A 631 -5.86 1.26 -12.28
CA LEU A 631 -5.65 1.86 -13.60
C LEU A 631 -6.52 3.11 -13.79
N CYS A 632 -7.81 3.06 -13.43
CA CYS A 632 -8.68 4.23 -13.49
C CYS A 632 -8.17 5.37 -12.61
N ALA A 633 -7.74 5.09 -11.37
CA ALA A 633 -7.16 6.09 -10.47
C ALA A 633 -5.91 6.75 -11.07
N SER A 634 -5.00 5.94 -11.63
CA SER A 634 -3.76 6.39 -12.26
C SER A 634 -4.00 7.29 -13.48
N LEU A 635 -4.99 6.94 -14.31
CA LEU A 635 -5.40 7.75 -15.48
C LEU A 635 -6.05 9.07 -15.04
N LEU A 636 -6.95 9.02 -14.06
CA LEU A 636 -7.62 10.20 -13.52
C LEU A 636 -6.62 11.21 -12.94
N ALA A 637 -5.71 10.75 -12.06
CA ALA A 637 -4.69 11.60 -11.45
C ALA A 637 -3.84 12.33 -12.49
N ARG A 638 -3.41 11.60 -13.54
CA ARG A 638 -2.65 12.17 -14.65
C ARG A 638 -3.47 13.16 -15.50
N PHE A 639 -4.74 12.87 -15.78
CA PHE A 639 -5.59 13.80 -16.53
C PHE A 639 -5.94 15.06 -15.72
N ALA A 640 -5.91 15.01 -14.39
CA ALA A 640 -6.22 16.14 -13.52
C ALA A 640 -5.00 17.00 -13.13
N THR A 641 -3.77 16.57 -13.43
CA THR A 641 -2.52 17.19 -12.95
C THR A 641 -2.46 18.71 -13.20
N ASP A 642 -2.88 19.16 -14.38
CA ASP A 642 -2.90 20.58 -14.77
C ASP A 642 -4.32 21.20 -14.78
N ARG A 643 -5.29 20.59 -14.08
CA ARG A 643 -6.72 21.00 -14.07
C ARG A 643 -7.28 21.08 -12.65
N PRO A 644 -7.20 22.24 -11.96
CA PRO A 644 -7.55 22.35 -10.54
C PRO A 644 -8.97 21.94 -10.14
N VAL A 645 -9.96 22.11 -11.02
CA VAL A 645 -11.36 21.70 -10.75
C VAL A 645 -11.49 20.18 -10.74
N ASP A 646 -10.94 19.49 -11.73
CA ASP A 646 -10.89 18.03 -11.76
C ASP A 646 -10.05 17.49 -10.60
N LEU A 647 -8.94 18.14 -10.28
CA LEU A 647 -8.05 17.78 -9.18
C LEU A 647 -8.76 17.89 -7.82
N ALA A 648 -9.57 18.93 -7.61
CA ALA A 648 -10.45 19.08 -6.46
C ALA A 648 -11.53 17.97 -6.39
N GLU A 649 -12.10 17.57 -7.54
CA GLU A 649 -13.04 16.45 -7.60
C GLU A 649 -12.38 15.11 -7.23
N LEU A 650 -11.14 14.88 -7.66
CA LEU A 650 -10.40 13.66 -7.36
C LEU A 650 -9.98 13.55 -5.90
N VAL A 651 -9.43 14.61 -5.28
CA VAL A 651 -9.11 14.55 -3.84
C VAL A 651 -10.36 14.31 -2.99
N MET A 652 -11.53 14.84 -3.41
CA MET A 652 -12.80 14.55 -2.75
C MET A 652 -13.31 13.12 -2.99
N THR A 653 -13.04 12.52 -4.16
CA THR A 653 -13.60 11.21 -4.56
C THR A 653 -12.73 10.02 -4.18
N PHE A 654 -11.40 10.18 -4.19
CA PHE A 654 -10.45 9.09 -3.95
C PHE A 654 -10.53 8.51 -2.52
N ASP A 655 -10.11 7.26 -2.38
CA ASP A 655 -9.78 6.66 -1.09
C ASP A 655 -8.30 6.89 -0.73
N ALA A 656 -7.97 6.65 0.55
CA ALA A 656 -6.65 6.91 1.13
C ALA A 656 -5.49 6.33 0.29
N ARG A 657 -5.66 5.15 -0.31
CA ARG A 657 -4.63 4.48 -1.10
C ARG A 657 -4.35 5.12 -2.46
N HIS A 658 -5.26 5.95 -2.97
CA HIS A 658 -5.11 6.65 -4.26
C HIS A 658 -4.88 8.15 -4.09
N TYR A 659 -5.13 8.71 -2.91
CA TYR A 659 -4.95 10.13 -2.61
C TYR A 659 -3.50 10.60 -2.88
N SER A 660 -2.50 9.77 -2.59
CA SER A 660 -1.08 10.02 -2.87
C SER A 660 -0.76 10.26 -4.36
N LEU A 661 -1.61 9.80 -5.29
CA LEU A 661 -1.46 10.06 -6.73
C LEU A 661 -1.77 11.52 -7.11
N VAL A 662 -2.47 12.26 -6.25
CA VAL A 662 -2.98 13.62 -6.51
C VAL A 662 -2.57 14.65 -5.45
N GLU A 663 -2.23 14.25 -4.23
CA GLU A 663 -1.78 15.11 -3.12
C GLU A 663 -0.75 16.15 -3.59
N ASP A 664 0.32 15.69 -4.22
CA ASP A 664 1.47 16.50 -4.62
C ASP A 664 1.12 17.51 -5.73
N ALA A 665 0.15 17.17 -6.60
CA ALA A 665 -0.41 18.11 -7.57
C ALA A 665 -1.38 19.10 -6.89
N ALA A 666 -2.23 18.64 -5.97
CA ALA A 666 -3.18 19.48 -5.24
C ALA A 666 -2.45 20.51 -4.36
N ARG A 667 -1.30 20.13 -3.78
CA ARG A 667 -0.39 21.02 -3.04
C ARG A 667 0.24 22.10 -3.93
N ARG A 668 0.56 21.80 -5.19
CA ARG A 668 1.01 22.80 -6.18
C ARG A 668 -0.12 23.71 -6.66
N ALA A 669 -1.33 23.19 -6.82
CA ALA A 669 -2.52 23.91 -7.29
C ALA A 669 -3.38 24.49 -6.14
N ALA A 670 -2.83 24.63 -4.93
CA ALA A 670 -3.57 24.89 -3.70
C ALA A 670 -4.52 26.11 -3.77
N ALA A 671 -4.08 27.18 -4.43
CA ALA A 671 -4.85 28.42 -4.57
C ALA A 671 -6.16 28.25 -5.36
N ASP A 672 -6.17 27.34 -6.34
CA ASP A 672 -7.33 27.06 -7.20
C ASP A 672 -8.16 25.87 -6.68
N VAL A 673 -7.54 24.92 -5.98
CA VAL A 673 -8.21 23.75 -5.37
C VAL A 673 -8.98 24.14 -4.11
N ALA A 674 -8.37 24.91 -3.18
CA ALA A 674 -8.97 25.22 -1.88
C ALA A 674 -10.35 25.92 -1.96
N PRO A 675 -10.62 26.86 -2.89
CA PRO A 675 -11.95 27.45 -3.09
C PRO A 675 -13.04 26.40 -3.41
N VAL A 676 -12.74 25.38 -4.20
CA VAL A 676 -13.69 24.31 -4.55
C VAL A 676 -14.01 23.46 -3.33
N LEU A 677 -12.98 23.06 -2.57
CA LEU A 677 -13.14 22.30 -1.33
C LEU A 677 -13.95 23.07 -0.27
N ARG A 678 -13.67 24.38 -0.11
CA ARG A 678 -14.47 25.27 0.74
C ARG A 678 -15.92 25.37 0.29
N THR A 679 -16.22 25.26 -1.01
CA THR A 679 -17.58 25.34 -1.56
C THR A 679 -18.40 24.08 -1.25
N GLU A 680 -17.84 22.88 -1.40
CA GLU A 680 -18.50 21.62 -0.98
C GLU A 680 -18.70 21.56 0.55
N LEU A 681 -17.79 22.16 1.33
CA LEU A 681 -17.97 22.33 2.78
C LEU A 681 -18.99 23.41 3.16
N ALA A 682 -19.14 24.47 2.37
CA ALA A 682 -20.15 25.51 2.60
C ALA A 682 -21.57 25.12 2.15
N THR A 683 -21.68 24.16 1.21
CA THR A 683 -22.97 23.72 0.67
C THR A 683 -23.84 23.09 1.77
N PRO A 684 -25.09 23.55 1.95
CA PRO A 684 -26.02 22.97 2.94
C PRO A 684 -26.31 21.49 2.67
N ILE A 685 -26.46 20.72 3.74
CA ILE A 685 -27.05 19.38 3.66
C ILE A 685 -28.58 19.56 3.68
N THR A 686 -29.24 19.20 2.59
CA THR A 686 -30.71 19.16 2.45
C THR A 686 -31.30 17.77 2.64
N ASP A 687 -30.44 16.78 2.89
CA ASP A 687 -30.76 15.35 2.98
C ASP A 687 -31.00 14.95 4.45
N ASP A 688 -31.95 14.04 4.70
CA ASP A 688 -32.32 13.57 6.04
C ASP A 688 -31.34 12.53 6.62
N GLY A 689 -30.30 12.18 5.84
CA GLY A 689 -29.27 11.21 6.21
C GLY A 689 -29.63 9.77 5.87
N THR A 690 -30.74 9.53 5.16
CA THR A 690 -31.13 8.19 4.71
C THR A 690 -30.45 7.80 3.40
N SER A 691 -30.24 8.72 2.47
CA SER A 691 -29.82 8.34 1.12
C SER A 691 -28.37 7.81 1.05
N THR A 692 -28.10 6.98 0.03
CA THR A 692 -26.73 6.58 -0.36
C THR A 692 -25.91 7.78 -0.83
N GLU A 693 -26.56 8.84 -1.32
CA GLU A 693 -25.93 10.08 -1.78
C GLU A 693 -25.44 10.93 -0.59
N ALA A 694 -26.18 10.97 0.52
CA ALA A 694 -25.76 11.59 1.78
C ALA A 694 -24.46 10.97 2.30
N GLU A 695 -24.37 9.64 2.31
CA GLU A 695 -23.16 8.92 2.72
C GLU A 695 -21.98 9.19 1.77
N ALA A 696 -22.23 9.31 0.46
CA ALA A 696 -21.21 9.69 -0.53
C ALA A 696 -20.72 11.15 -0.36
N ARG A 697 -21.64 12.11 -0.17
CA ARG A 697 -21.34 13.51 0.15
C ARG A 697 -20.62 13.63 1.50
N GLY A 698 -20.97 12.81 2.49
CA GLY A 698 -20.27 12.69 3.76
C GLY A 698 -18.78 12.38 3.57
N ARG A 699 -18.46 11.37 2.75
CA ARG A 699 -17.08 11.04 2.36
C ARG A 699 -16.38 12.19 1.62
N ARG A 700 -17.02 12.80 0.61
CA ARG A 700 -16.45 13.93 -0.15
C ARG A 700 -16.09 15.10 0.77
N ARG A 701 -16.96 15.45 1.73
CA ARG A 701 -16.72 16.50 2.74
C ARG A 701 -15.63 16.13 3.74
N ALA A 702 -15.52 14.86 4.15
CA ALA A 702 -14.40 14.40 4.99
C ALA A 702 -13.04 14.56 4.27
N ASN A 703 -12.97 14.09 3.02
CA ASN A 703 -11.78 14.21 2.18
C ASN A 703 -11.40 15.69 1.92
N ALA A 704 -12.39 16.54 1.60
CA ALA A 704 -12.19 17.98 1.40
C ALA A 704 -11.63 18.68 2.65
N ALA A 705 -12.14 18.32 3.84
CA ALA A 705 -11.69 18.90 5.10
C ALA A 705 -10.27 18.45 5.49
N ALA A 706 -9.91 17.19 5.23
CA ALA A 706 -8.55 16.70 5.43
C ALA A 706 -7.55 17.37 4.46
N THR A 707 -7.91 17.46 3.18
CA THR A 707 -7.10 18.14 2.16
C THR A 707 -6.87 19.61 2.53
N LEU A 708 -7.91 20.34 2.95
CA LEU A 708 -7.76 21.74 3.38
C LEU A 708 -6.82 21.90 4.58
N MET A 709 -6.80 20.94 5.52
CA MET A 709 -5.85 20.95 6.62
C MET A 709 -4.39 20.82 6.13
N GLU A 710 -4.12 19.95 5.16
CA GLU A 710 -2.79 19.84 4.53
C GLU A 710 -2.38 21.09 3.74
N LEU A 711 -3.34 21.79 3.14
CA LEU A 711 -3.11 23.05 2.41
C LEU A 711 -2.96 24.26 3.36
N GLY A 712 -3.01 24.05 4.68
CA GLY A 712 -2.83 25.10 5.69
C GLY A 712 -4.12 25.84 6.11
N GLU A 713 -5.31 25.35 5.73
CA GLU A 713 -6.62 25.86 6.14
C GLU A 713 -7.34 24.90 7.14
N PRO A 714 -6.79 24.64 8.35
CA PRO A 714 -7.29 23.58 9.25
C PRO A 714 -8.66 23.88 9.91
N ASP A 715 -9.12 25.13 9.92
CA ASP A 715 -10.42 25.52 10.48
C ASP A 715 -11.62 24.89 9.76
N ALA A 716 -11.42 24.37 8.55
CA ALA A 716 -12.38 23.50 7.88
C ALA A 716 -12.53 22.16 8.62
N ALA A 717 -11.42 21.48 8.92
CA ALA A 717 -11.41 20.21 9.63
C ALA A 717 -11.97 20.34 11.06
N TRP A 718 -11.56 21.36 11.81
CA TRP A 718 -12.01 21.56 13.20
C TRP A 718 -13.53 21.73 13.32
N ARG A 719 -14.20 22.31 12.31
CA ARG A 719 -15.67 22.40 12.27
C ARG A 719 -16.34 21.07 11.92
N VAL A 720 -15.73 20.27 11.05
CA VAL A 720 -16.25 18.94 10.64
C VAL A 720 -16.05 17.87 11.73
N LEU A 721 -15.11 18.06 12.68
CA LEU A 721 -14.96 17.17 13.84
C LEU A 721 -16.07 17.29 14.90
N ARG A 722 -16.92 18.31 14.82
CA ARG A 722 -18.08 18.47 15.73
C ARG A 722 -19.18 17.51 15.33
N PHE A 723 -19.87 16.93 16.32
CA PHE A 723 -21.03 16.09 16.05
C PHE A 723 -22.14 16.94 15.42
N PRO A 724 -22.66 16.58 14.24
CA PRO A 724 -23.55 17.46 13.49
C PRO A 724 -24.94 17.50 14.12
N ALA A 725 -25.56 18.69 14.13
CA ALA A 725 -26.91 18.89 14.66
C ALA A 725 -28.01 18.11 13.92
N SER A 726 -27.73 17.60 12.70
CA SER A 726 -28.60 16.67 11.98
C SER A 726 -28.51 15.22 12.46
N GLY A 727 -27.57 14.89 13.35
CA GLY A 727 -27.31 13.53 13.81
C GLY A 727 -26.72 12.59 12.75
N ALA A 728 -26.19 13.11 11.63
CA ALA A 728 -25.62 12.32 10.54
C ALA A 728 -24.07 12.40 10.49
N PRO A 729 -23.34 11.62 11.31
CA PRO A 729 -21.91 11.84 11.56
C PRO A 729 -20.94 11.43 10.46
N THR A 730 -21.37 10.90 9.31
CA THR A 730 -20.48 10.34 8.27
C THR A 730 -19.27 11.23 7.94
N ALA A 731 -19.46 12.54 7.72
CA ALA A 731 -18.33 13.44 7.41
C ALA A 731 -17.30 13.55 8.55
N ARG A 732 -17.76 13.55 9.81
CA ARG A 732 -16.91 13.54 11.01
C ARG A 732 -16.16 12.22 11.14
N SER A 733 -16.87 11.10 11.06
CA SER A 733 -16.32 9.77 11.29
C SER A 733 -15.30 9.35 10.24
N TYR A 734 -15.48 9.75 8.98
CA TYR A 734 -14.44 9.57 7.97
C TYR A 734 -13.25 10.52 8.16
N LEU A 735 -13.47 11.78 8.57
CA LEU A 735 -12.38 12.75 8.80
C LEU A 735 -11.43 12.29 9.92
N ILE A 736 -11.98 11.72 11.01
CA ILE A 736 -11.20 11.13 12.11
C ILE A 736 -10.14 10.14 11.59
N HIS A 737 -10.47 9.34 10.57
CA HIS A 737 -9.55 8.36 9.96
C HIS A 737 -8.90 8.84 8.67
N ARG A 738 -9.03 10.14 8.32
CA ARG A 738 -8.30 10.71 7.19
C ARG A 738 -6.97 11.30 7.62
N PHE A 739 -6.90 11.99 8.76
CA PHE A 739 -5.70 12.71 9.21
C PHE A 739 -4.39 11.92 9.08
N GLU A 740 -4.37 10.66 9.52
CA GLU A 740 -3.17 9.81 9.40
C GLU A 740 -2.86 9.48 7.93
N THR A 741 -3.86 9.01 7.17
CA THR A 741 -3.73 8.70 5.74
C THR A 741 -3.44 9.91 4.83
N THR A 742 -3.71 11.12 5.31
CA THR A 742 -3.43 12.40 4.63
C THR A 742 -2.25 13.12 5.28
N GLY A 743 -1.34 12.38 5.93
CA GLY A 743 -0.06 12.87 6.43
C GLY A 743 -0.10 13.98 7.49
N ALA A 744 -1.27 14.29 8.06
CA ALA A 744 -1.48 15.47 8.90
C ALA A 744 -0.64 15.41 10.19
N ASP A 745 -0.16 16.58 10.63
CA ASP A 745 0.64 16.69 11.86
C ASP A 745 -0.19 16.29 13.11
N PRO A 746 0.14 15.18 13.80
CA PRO A 746 -0.59 14.79 15.01
C PRO A 746 -0.32 15.74 16.18
N ALA A 747 0.78 16.50 16.16
CA ALA A 747 1.00 17.54 17.15
C ALA A 747 0.01 18.71 16.98
N ALA A 748 -0.45 19.00 15.75
CA ALA A 748 -1.53 19.96 15.52
C ALA A 748 -2.87 19.49 16.14
N LEU A 749 -3.15 18.18 16.17
CA LEU A 749 -4.31 17.61 16.86
C LEU A 749 -4.18 17.78 18.39
N VAL A 750 -2.99 17.54 18.96
CA VAL A 750 -2.70 17.78 20.38
C VAL A 750 -2.88 19.26 20.75
N ARG A 751 -2.31 20.18 19.95
CA ARG A 751 -2.48 21.63 20.14
C ARG A 751 -3.94 22.06 20.02
N ARG A 752 -4.71 21.47 19.09
CA ARG A 752 -6.15 21.76 18.96
C ARG A 752 -6.95 21.28 20.18
N TYR A 753 -6.70 20.08 20.69
CA TYR A 753 -7.42 19.53 21.85
C TYR A 753 -7.31 20.43 23.09
N ALA A 754 -6.15 21.06 23.30
CA ALA A 754 -5.92 21.96 24.42
C ALA A 754 -6.84 23.20 24.43
N VAL A 755 -7.28 23.67 23.24
CA VAL A 755 -8.07 24.91 23.07
C VAL A 755 -9.47 24.71 22.50
N GLU A 756 -9.84 23.50 22.07
CA GLU A 756 -11.18 23.21 21.54
C GLU A 756 -12.26 23.35 22.64
N PRO A 757 -13.30 24.20 22.47
CA PRO A 757 -14.44 24.23 23.39
C PRO A 757 -15.46 23.10 23.16
N ASP A 758 -15.55 22.54 21.95
CA ASP A 758 -16.53 21.51 21.62
C ASP A 758 -16.09 20.12 22.12
N LEU A 759 -16.86 19.56 23.05
CA LEU A 759 -16.59 18.27 23.69
C LEU A 759 -16.63 17.09 22.71
N SER A 760 -17.50 17.14 21.70
CA SER A 760 -17.57 16.09 20.67
C SER A 760 -16.37 16.17 19.71
N ALA A 761 -15.84 17.37 19.44
CA ALA A 761 -14.59 17.52 18.71
C ALA A 761 -13.38 17.08 19.58
N LYS A 762 -13.38 17.31 20.90
CA LYS A 762 -12.36 16.74 21.80
C LYS A 762 -12.31 15.21 21.75
N ARG A 763 -13.47 14.55 21.84
CA ARG A 763 -13.56 13.08 21.65
C ARG A 763 -12.99 12.67 20.29
N ALA A 764 -13.39 13.35 19.21
CA ALA A 764 -12.92 13.07 17.85
C ALA A 764 -11.39 13.19 17.71
N LEU A 765 -10.77 14.22 18.32
CA LEU A 765 -9.31 14.42 18.32
C LEU A 765 -8.58 13.30 19.07
N VAL A 766 -9.10 12.86 20.23
CA VAL A 766 -8.54 11.74 21.00
C VAL A 766 -8.62 10.42 20.22
N ILE A 767 -9.76 10.15 19.56
CA ILE A 767 -9.93 8.96 18.71
C ILE A 767 -9.04 9.02 17.46
N ALA A 768 -8.86 10.19 16.85
CA ALA A 768 -7.97 10.38 15.70
C ALA A 768 -6.49 10.16 16.06
N LEU A 769 -6.05 10.64 17.22
CA LEU A 769 -4.68 10.44 17.71
C LEU A 769 -4.32 8.95 17.92
N GLY A 770 -5.31 8.08 18.08
CA GLY A 770 -5.11 6.63 18.19
C GLY A 770 -4.97 5.88 16.85
N ASP A 771 -5.05 6.58 15.72
CA ASP A 771 -4.56 6.06 14.44
C ASP A 771 -3.05 6.35 14.24
N PHE A 772 -2.47 7.30 14.99
CA PHE A 772 -1.04 7.62 14.92
C PHE A 772 -0.21 6.84 15.95
N PRO A 773 0.96 6.29 15.59
CA PRO A 773 1.93 5.80 16.57
C PRO A 773 2.36 6.90 17.56
N PRO A 774 2.46 6.63 18.88
CA PRO A 774 2.77 7.65 19.89
C PRO A 774 4.16 8.30 19.73
N ALA A 775 5.05 7.71 18.94
CA ALA A 775 6.35 8.30 18.57
C ALA A 775 6.26 9.38 17.48
N ARG A 776 5.13 9.54 16.79
CA ARG A 776 4.89 10.61 15.81
C ARG A 776 4.53 11.94 16.45
N VAL A 777 4.12 11.96 17.73
CA VAL A 777 3.94 13.18 18.52
C VAL A 777 5.26 13.49 19.24
N PRO A 778 5.84 14.70 19.08
CA PRO A 778 7.06 15.09 19.80
C PRO A 778 6.89 14.98 21.32
N ALA A 779 7.87 14.41 22.03
CA ALA A 779 7.76 14.14 23.47
C ALA A 779 7.38 15.40 24.30
N ALA A 780 7.91 16.57 23.93
CA ALA A 780 7.60 17.84 24.57
C ALA A 780 6.12 18.26 24.49
N GLU A 781 5.36 17.79 23.50
CA GLU A 781 3.92 18.00 23.39
C GLU A 781 3.13 16.79 23.89
N ARG A 782 3.61 15.57 23.59
CA ARG A 782 3.00 14.30 23.99
C ARG A 782 2.92 14.12 25.49
N ASP A 783 4.02 14.31 26.21
CA ASP A 783 4.10 13.95 27.64
C ASP A 783 3.22 14.83 28.54
N PRO A 784 3.16 16.17 28.40
CA PRO A 784 2.18 16.99 29.13
C PRO A 784 0.73 16.74 28.67
N PHE A 785 0.50 16.38 27.40
CA PHE A 785 -0.82 15.99 26.90
C PHE A 785 -1.29 14.68 27.54
N THR A 786 -0.46 13.63 27.56
CA THR A 786 -0.72 12.36 28.25
C THR A 786 -1.02 12.57 29.74
N ALA A 787 -0.22 13.38 30.44
CA ALA A 787 -0.49 13.73 31.83
C ALA A 787 -1.82 14.49 32.01
N GLY A 788 -2.22 15.28 31.02
CA GLY A 788 -3.54 15.91 30.93
C GLY A 788 -4.67 14.91 30.72
N LEU A 789 -4.48 13.92 29.84
CA LEU A 789 -5.47 12.87 29.58
C LEU A 789 -5.67 11.95 30.79
N LEU A 790 -4.60 11.57 31.50
CA LEU A 790 -4.71 10.76 32.73
C LEU A 790 -5.52 11.49 33.84
N ARG A 791 -5.39 12.81 33.95
CA ARG A 791 -6.26 13.62 34.83
C ARG A 791 -7.71 13.64 34.31
N ALA A 792 -7.90 13.92 33.02
CA ALA A 792 -9.23 13.93 32.42
C ALA A 792 -9.96 12.57 32.54
N TYR A 793 -9.24 11.45 32.47
CA TYR A 793 -9.78 10.11 32.66
C TYR A 793 -10.36 9.90 34.06
N ARG A 794 -9.62 10.34 35.10
CA ARG A 794 -10.04 10.29 36.50
C ARG A 794 -11.18 11.26 36.81
N ASP A 795 -11.10 12.48 36.28
CA ASP A 795 -11.81 13.64 36.84
C ASP A 795 -12.95 14.19 35.96
N HIS A 796 -12.89 14.06 34.63
CA HIS A 796 -13.83 14.72 33.72
C HIS A 796 -15.24 14.11 33.80
N SER A 797 -16.27 14.94 33.73
CA SER A 797 -17.67 14.54 33.88
C SER A 797 -18.25 13.68 32.75
N ASP A 798 -17.52 13.49 31.64
CA ASP A 798 -18.08 13.05 30.35
C ASP A 798 -17.77 11.58 30.04
N PRO A 799 -18.79 10.71 29.84
CA PRO A 799 -18.55 9.31 29.50
C PRO A 799 -17.86 9.12 28.15
N GLY A 800 -18.19 9.92 27.13
CA GLY A 800 -17.63 9.81 25.80
C GLY A 800 -16.12 10.11 25.76
N LEU A 801 -15.70 11.17 26.44
CA LEU A 801 -14.28 11.52 26.57
C LEU A 801 -13.52 10.56 27.48
N HIS A 802 -14.12 10.12 28.60
CA HIS A 802 -13.54 9.08 29.46
C HIS A 802 -13.25 7.80 28.66
N ALA A 803 -14.22 7.31 27.88
CA ALA A 803 -14.05 6.13 27.02
C ALA A 803 -13.06 6.36 25.85
N ALA A 804 -13.06 7.54 25.23
CA ALA A 804 -12.10 7.85 24.16
C ALA A 804 -10.66 7.86 24.68
N ILE A 805 -10.42 8.41 25.88
CA ILE A 805 -9.12 8.40 26.55
C ILE A 805 -8.74 6.97 26.95
N ASP A 806 -9.70 6.19 27.46
CA ASP A 806 -9.50 4.77 27.79
C ASP A 806 -8.96 3.98 26.60
N TRP A 807 -9.64 4.12 25.46
CA TRP A 807 -9.23 3.49 24.21
C TRP A 807 -7.86 3.96 23.72
N LEU A 808 -7.60 5.27 23.72
CA LEU A 808 -6.31 5.81 23.28
C LEU A 808 -5.14 5.31 24.17
N LEU A 809 -5.25 5.51 25.48
CA LEU A 809 -4.14 5.24 26.40
C LEU A 809 -3.94 3.73 26.61
N ARG A 810 -5.03 2.96 26.78
CA ARG A 810 -4.94 1.51 27.04
C ARG A 810 -4.66 0.71 25.77
N GLN A 811 -5.37 0.99 24.66
CA GLN A 811 -5.34 0.14 23.44
C GLN A 811 -4.41 0.64 22.32
N LYS A 812 -3.86 1.87 22.41
CA LYS A 812 -2.98 2.43 21.37
C LYS A 812 -1.65 2.96 21.88
N TRP A 813 -1.62 3.58 23.06
CA TRP A 813 -0.39 4.17 23.62
C TRP A 813 0.25 3.32 24.74
N GLY A 814 -0.31 2.15 25.06
CA GLY A 814 0.33 1.11 25.88
C GLY A 814 0.30 1.31 27.39
N MET A 815 -0.46 2.29 27.90
CA MET A 815 -0.46 2.73 29.31
C MET A 815 -1.41 1.91 30.19
N ALA A 816 -1.54 0.61 29.93
CA ALA A 816 -2.56 -0.23 30.58
C ALA A 816 -2.38 -0.35 32.10
N ASN A 817 -1.14 -0.23 32.61
CA ASN A 817 -0.82 -0.33 34.04
C ASN A 817 -1.24 0.93 34.82
N GLU A 818 -0.99 2.10 34.24
CA GLU A 818 -1.35 3.41 34.76
C GLU A 818 -2.87 3.58 34.76
N MET A 819 -3.52 3.17 33.68
CA MET A 819 -4.98 3.16 33.56
C MET A 819 -5.60 2.20 34.59
N ALA A 820 -5.06 0.98 34.74
CA ALA A 820 -5.49 0.02 35.76
C ALA A 820 -5.27 0.52 37.21
N ALA A 821 -4.35 1.46 37.45
CA ALA A 821 -4.24 2.11 38.76
C ALA A 821 -5.42 3.07 39.01
N ILE A 822 -5.77 3.90 38.02
CA ILE A 822 -6.92 4.81 38.11
C ILE A 822 -8.23 4.02 38.20
N ASP A 823 -8.38 2.90 37.49
CA ASP A 823 -9.56 2.02 37.60
C ASP A 823 -9.82 1.58 39.06
N ARG A 824 -8.76 1.25 39.80
CA ARG A 824 -8.85 0.85 41.23
C ARG A 824 -9.20 2.02 42.16
N GLU A 825 -8.80 3.23 41.81
CA GLU A 825 -9.22 4.45 42.53
C GLU A 825 -10.70 4.78 42.26
N LEU A 826 -11.19 4.51 41.05
CA LEU A 826 -12.55 4.80 40.60
C LEU A 826 -13.61 3.78 41.06
N ALA A 827 -13.21 2.53 41.33
CA ALA A 827 -14.06 1.39 41.71
C ALA A 827 -14.69 1.48 43.11
N THR A 828 -15.31 2.62 43.43
CA THR A 828 -15.92 2.94 44.73
C THR A 828 -17.38 2.49 44.85
N GLY A 829 -18.06 2.24 43.72
CA GLY A 829 -19.48 1.87 43.68
C GLY A 829 -20.44 3.01 43.99
N SER A 830 -19.99 4.26 43.88
CA SER A 830 -20.80 5.46 44.19
C SER A 830 -20.98 6.35 42.96
N VAL A 831 -22.20 6.85 42.77
CA VAL A 831 -22.53 7.82 41.72
C VAL A 831 -22.00 9.19 42.16
N VAL A 832 -21.03 9.75 41.43
CA VAL A 832 -20.44 11.05 41.74
C VAL A 832 -21.36 12.19 41.23
N PRO A 833 -21.80 13.13 42.07
CA PRO A 833 -22.61 14.27 41.63
C PRO A 833 -21.92 15.10 40.54
N GLY A 834 -22.67 15.50 39.51
CA GLY A 834 -22.13 16.26 38.37
C GLY A 834 -21.28 15.45 37.38
N ARG A 835 -21.10 14.14 37.60
CA ARG A 835 -20.48 13.21 36.65
C ARG A 835 -21.57 12.40 35.94
N ASP A 836 -21.44 12.23 34.62
CA ASP A 836 -22.35 11.44 33.80
C ASP A 836 -21.79 10.03 33.52
N TRP A 837 -20.98 9.52 34.45
CA TRP A 837 -20.53 8.13 34.52
C TRP A 837 -20.08 7.78 35.95
N TYR A 838 -19.95 6.48 36.24
CA TYR A 838 -19.33 5.96 37.47
C TYR A 838 -18.79 4.54 37.24
N ALA A 839 -17.98 4.03 38.18
CA ALA A 839 -17.50 2.65 38.18
C ALA A 839 -17.99 1.89 39.42
N THR A 840 -18.38 0.63 39.23
CA THR A 840 -18.77 -0.29 40.30
C THR A 840 -17.56 -0.83 41.05
N ARG A 841 -17.75 -1.37 42.26
CA ARG A 841 -16.69 -2.12 42.99
C ARG A 841 -16.29 -3.38 42.24
N GLN A 842 -17.22 -3.93 41.45
CA GLN A 842 -16.97 -5.01 40.49
C GLN A 842 -16.17 -4.59 39.24
N GLY A 843 -15.79 -3.32 39.08
CA GLY A 843 -14.96 -2.85 37.96
C GLY A 843 -15.72 -2.75 36.63
N GLN A 844 -17.02 -2.45 36.67
CA GLN A 844 -17.83 -2.11 35.50
C GLN A 844 -18.10 -0.61 35.45
N THR A 845 -17.74 0.04 34.35
CA THR A 845 -18.06 1.45 34.10
C THR A 845 -19.45 1.58 33.48
N PHE A 846 -20.24 2.53 33.97
CA PHE A 846 -21.57 2.85 33.48
C PHE A 846 -21.62 4.32 33.02
N ALA A 847 -22.12 4.57 31.82
CA ALA A 847 -22.49 5.90 31.35
C ALA A 847 -23.91 6.26 31.81
N VAL A 848 -24.15 7.51 32.22
CA VAL A 848 -25.45 8.02 32.70
C VAL A 848 -26.12 8.83 31.59
N VAL A 849 -27.25 8.35 31.11
CA VAL A 849 -28.10 9.07 30.15
C VAL A 849 -29.15 9.86 30.93
N ARG A 850 -29.02 11.19 30.91
CA ARG A 850 -29.96 12.14 31.52
C ARG A 850 -31.26 12.18 30.72
N GLY A 851 -32.36 11.79 31.36
CA GLY A 851 -33.70 11.79 30.77
C GLY A 851 -34.56 12.98 31.23
N PRO A 852 -35.71 13.23 30.58
CA PRO A 852 -36.29 12.42 29.49
C PRO A 852 -35.58 12.64 28.14
N VAL A 853 -35.53 11.60 27.31
CA VAL A 853 -34.97 11.66 25.94
C VAL A 853 -35.95 11.09 24.92
N GLU A 854 -35.89 11.61 23.69
CA GLU A 854 -36.77 11.22 22.57
C GLU A 854 -35.92 10.98 21.32
N PHE A 855 -36.24 9.94 20.54
CA PHE A 855 -35.53 9.57 19.31
C PHE A 855 -36.43 8.79 18.33
N GLN A 856 -35.91 8.50 17.14
CA GLN A 856 -36.52 7.57 16.19
C GLN A 856 -35.89 6.19 16.35
N MET A 857 -36.68 5.22 16.80
CA MET A 857 -36.28 3.83 17.05
C MET A 857 -36.66 2.93 15.86
N GLY A 858 -35.82 1.96 15.51
CA GLY A 858 -35.99 1.14 14.30
C GLY A 858 -35.39 1.76 13.04
N SER A 859 -35.57 1.11 11.88
CA SER A 859 -34.83 1.37 10.64
C SER A 859 -35.69 1.94 9.52
N THR A 860 -35.11 2.80 8.68
CA THR A 860 -35.78 3.31 7.46
C THR A 860 -35.84 2.24 6.37
N ILE A 861 -36.85 2.31 5.50
CA ILE A 861 -37.17 1.26 4.51
C ILE A 861 -36.02 0.99 3.51
N ASP A 862 -35.15 1.97 3.31
CA ASP A 862 -33.94 1.99 2.50
C ASP A 862 -32.68 1.41 3.18
N GLU A 863 -32.74 1.01 4.45
CA GLU A 863 -31.58 0.44 5.15
C GLU A 863 -31.18 -0.94 4.60
N PRO A 864 -29.92 -1.12 4.11
CA PRO A 864 -29.41 -2.43 3.74
C PRO A 864 -29.40 -3.38 4.94
N GLY A 865 -29.89 -4.60 4.77
CA GLY A 865 -29.97 -5.62 5.84
C GLY A 865 -31.15 -5.45 6.79
N ARG A 866 -32.09 -4.53 6.53
CA ARG A 866 -33.29 -4.31 7.34
C ARG A 866 -34.23 -5.53 7.39
N SER A 867 -34.63 -5.95 8.59
CA SER A 867 -35.73 -6.88 8.83
C SER A 867 -37.10 -6.16 8.84
N ALA A 868 -38.16 -6.89 8.48
CA ALA A 868 -39.54 -6.38 8.52
C ALA A 868 -39.96 -5.92 9.92
N HIS A 869 -39.44 -6.54 10.98
CA HIS A 869 -39.79 -6.30 12.38
C HIS A 869 -39.14 -5.05 13.01
N GLU A 870 -38.46 -4.23 12.21
CA GLU A 870 -37.74 -3.01 12.62
C GLU A 870 -38.43 -1.73 12.13
N LEU A 871 -39.75 -1.58 12.32
CA LEU A 871 -40.46 -0.37 11.85
C LEU A 871 -39.97 0.89 12.56
N ARG A 872 -39.57 1.93 11.80
CA ARG A 872 -39.15 3.22 12.38
C ARG A 872 -40.34 3.91 13.04
N HIS A 873 -40.19 4.29 14.31
CA HIS A 873 -41.22 4.96 15.09
C HIS A 873 -40.61 5.93 16.12
N PRO A 874 -41.33 7.00 16.52
CA PRO A 874 -40.90 7.84 17.62
C PRO A 874 -40.90 7.05 18.94
N LYS A 875 -39.89 7.26 19.78
CA LYS A 875 -39.73 6.60 21.07
C LYS A 875 -39.25 7.59 22.13
N ARG A 876 -39.88 7.53 23.31
CA ARG A 876 -39.57 8.35 24.48
C ARG A 876 -39.10 7.49 25.65
N ILE A 877 -37.99 7.88 26.28
CA ILE A 877 -37.49 7.29 27.53
C ILE A 877 -37.65 8.35 28.62
N ALA A 878 -38.63 8.16 29.50
CA ALA A 878 -39.07 9.20 30.44
C ALA A 878 -38.16 9.40 31.68
N ARG A 879 -37.07 8.64 31.79
CA ARG A 879 -36.27 8.44 33.01
C ARG A 879 -34.78 8.65 32.74
N THR A 880 -34.04 9.11 33.75
CA THR A 880 -32.57 9.02 33.73
C THR A 880 -32.18 7.57 34.04
N PHE A 881 -31.27 7.01 33.23
CA PHE A 881 -30.78 5.65 33.39
C PHE A 881 -29.25 5.62 33.27
N ALA A 882 -28.64 4.56 33.78
CA ALA A 882 -27.24 4.25 33.53
C ALA A 882 -27.13 2.92 32.79
N ILE A 883 -26.16 2.81 31.88
CA ILE A 883 -25.91 1.63 31.06
C ILE A 883 -24.41 1.33 31.00
N GLY A 884 -24.04 0.05 31.05
CA GLY A 884 -22.65 -0.39 30.99
C GLY A 884 -21.98 0.08 29.71
N THR A 885 -20.80 0.70 29.84
CA THR A 885 -20.01 1.11 28.67
C THR A 885 -19.50 -0.09 27.87
N ARG A 886 -19.46 -1.27 28.49
CA ARG A 886 -19.02 -2.56 27.90
C ARG A 886 -20.02 -3.65 28.20
N GLU A 887 -19.95 -4.73 27.44
CA GLU A 887 -20.57 -6.02 27.76
C GLU A 887 -20.00 -6.56 29.09
N VAL A 888 -20.74 -7.43 29.78
CA VAL A 888 -20.21 -8.14 30.97
C VAL A 888 -19.15 -9.12 30.52
N THR A 889 -17.93 -9.04 31.06
CA THR A 889 -16.84 -9.93 30.64
C THR A 889 -16.96 -11.33 31.22
N THR A 890 -16.33 -12.31 30.58
CA THR A 890 -16.22 -13.70 31.06
C THR A 890 -15.62 -13.73 32.47
N GLY A 891 -14.57 -12.95 32.74
CA GLY A 891 -13.95 -12.81 34.05
C GLY A 891 -14.88 -12.19 35.11
N GLN A 892 -15.70 -11.20 34.76
CA GLN A 892 -16.71 -10.64 35.65
C GLN A 892 -17.82 -11.67 35.96
N PHE A 893 -18.33 -12.35 34.93
CA PHE A 893 -19.39 -13.34 35.08
C PHE A 893 -18.96 -14.59 35.84
N LEU A 894 -17.70 -15.03 35.70
CA LEU A 894 -17.14 -16.14 36.48
C LEU A 894 -16.99 -15.84 37.98
N ARG A 895 -16.94 -14.57 38.41
CA ARG A 895 -17.00 -14.24 39.85
C ARG A 895 -18.40 -14.46 40.44
N PHE A 896 -19.45 -14.23 39.65
CA PHE A 896 -20.83 -14.58 40.00
C PHE A 896 -21.09 -16.09 39.90
N ARG A 897 -20.65 -16.73 38.80
CA ARG A 897 -20.90 -18.14 38.50
C ARG A 897 -19.61 -18.88 38.10
N PRO A 898 -18.76 -19.30 39.06
CA PRO A 898 -17.46 -19.95 38.76
C PRO A 898 -17.53 -21.25 37.95
N LYS A 899 -18.72 -21.89 37.91
CA LYS A 899 -19.00 -23.10 37.12
C LYS A 899 -19.76 -22.81 35.82
N HIS A 900 -19.65 -21.60 35.27
CA HIS A 900 -20.27 -21.28 33.97
C HIS A 900 -19.60 -22.06 32.85
N ALA A 901 -20.40 -22.67 31.97
CA ALA A 901 -19.92 -23.46 30.85
C ALA A 901 -20.09 -22.67 29.55
N TYR A 902 -18.98 -22.48 28.83
CA TYR A 902 -18.90 -21.73 27.58
C TYR A 902 -17.75 -22.28 26.72
N LEU A 903 -17.82 -22.06 25.41
CA LEU A 903 -16.80 -22.56 24.48
C LEU A 903 -15.62 -21.56 24.38
N LYS A 904 -14.48 -21.92 24.99
CA LYS A 904 -13.28 -21.07 25.02
C LYS A 904 -12.72 -20.70 23.64
N GLN A 905 -13.04 -21.43 22.58
CA GLN A 905 -12.67 -21.04 21.22
C GLN A 905 -13.31 -19.72 20.77
N TYR A 906 -14.51 -19.41 21.29
CA TYR A 906 -15.25 -18.17 20.99
C TYR A 906 -15.02 -17.05 22.00
N ALA A 907 -14.59 -17.37 23.23
CA ALA A 907 -14.13 -16.41 24.24
C ALA A 907 -12.83 -16.93 24.90
N PRO A 908 -11.66 -16.71 24.28
CA PRO A 908 -10.40 -17.28 24.79
C PRO A 908 -9.87 -16.57 26.04
N GLU A 909 -10.19 -15.28 26.20
CA GLU A 909 -9.61 -14.40 27.23
C GLU A 909 -10.67 -14.00 28.27
N PRO A 910 -10.33 -13.82 29.56
CA PRO A 910 -11.27 -13.36 30.60
C PRO A 910 -11.92 -12.00 30.28
N GLU A 911 -11.26 -11.18 29.47
CA GLU A 911 -11.70 -9.85 29.03
C GLU A 911 -12.68 -9.89 27.85
N CYS A 912 -12.83 -11.03 27.17
CA CYS A 912 -13.92 -11.25 26.19
C CYS A 912 -15.29 -11.16 26.88
N PRO A 913 -16.39 -10.84 26.15
CA PRO A 913 -17.74 -10.89 26.70
C PRO A 913 -18.09 -12.27 27.26
N ALA A 914 -19.02 -12.30 28.22
CA ALA A 914 -19.56 -13.53 28.78
C ALA A 914 -20.53 -14.19 27.79
N LEU A 915 -20.06 -15.21 27.09
CA LEU A 915 -20.82 -15.97 26.10
C LEU A 915 -21.56 -17.19 26.70
N SER A 916 -22.46 -17.79 25.92
CA SER A 916 -23.35 -18.88 26.37
C SER A 916 -24.23 -18.50 27.58
N VAL A 917 -24.50 -17.21 27.79
CA VAL A 917 -25.32 -16.74 28.91
C VAL A 917 -26.80 -16.81 28.52
N SER A 918 -27.61 -17.49 29.33
CA SER A 918 -29.07 -17.46 29.22
C SER A 918 -29.65 -16.19 29.86
N TRP A 919 -30.82 -15.75 29.41
CA TRP A 919 -31.48 -14.55 29.92
C TRP A 919 -31.71 -14.62 31.44
N TYR A 920 -32.13 -15.79 31.95
CA TYR A 920 -32.30 -16.01 33.39
C TYR A 920 -30.98 -15.85 34.17
N ALA A 921 -29.86 -16.31 33.61
CA ALA A 921 -28.55 -16.18 34.24
C ALA A 921 -28.01 -14.74 34.21
N ALA A 922 -28.35 -13.97 33.17
CA ALA A 922 -28.08 -12.54 33.11
C ALA A 922 -28.94 -11.73 34.10
N ALA A 923 -30.22 -12.08 34.26
CA ALA A 923 -31.09 -11.50 35.28
C ALA A 923 -30.61 -11.81 36.71
N ALA A 924 -30.15 -13.04 36.97
CA ALA A 924 -29.54 -13.44 38.23
C ALA A 924 -28.24 -12.64 38.52
N TYR A 925 -27.38 -12.44 37.52
CA TYR A 925 -26.19 -11.58 37.64
C TYR A 925 -26.57 -10.14 38.02
N CYS A 926 -27.69 -9.60 37.51
CA CYS A 926 -28.14 -8.25 37.84
C CYS A 926 -28.60 -8.11 39.31
N ASN A 927 -29.29 -9.12 39.87
CA ASN A 927 -29.59 -9.13 41.31
C ASN A 927 -28.31 -9.33 42.15
N TRP A 928 -27.37 -10.19 41.70
CA TRP A 928 -26.06 -10.33 42.36
C TRP A 928 -25.28 -9.00 42.39
N LEU A 929 -25.15 -8.30 41.25
CA LEU A 929 -24.50 -6.99 41.20
C LEU A 929 -25.21 -5.95 42.08
N SER A 930 -26.55 -6.01 42.16
CA SER A 930 -27.33 -5.17 43.07
C SER A 930 -26.98 -5.43 44.53
N LYS A 931 -26.78 -6.69 44.92
CA LYS A 931 -26.30 -7.08 46.26
C LYS A 931 -24.87 -6.58 46.53
N GLU A 932 -23.91 -6.85 45.65
CA GLU A 932 -22.49 -6.50 45.84
C GLU A 932 -22.24 -4.98 45.87
N GLU A 933 -23.01 -4.20 45.11
CA GLU A 933 -22.93 -2.74 45.14
C GLU A 933 -23.71 -2.11 46.31
N GLY A 934 -24.47 -2.90 47.09
CA GLY A 934 -25.20 -2.46 48.28
C GLY A 934 -26.56 -1.82 48.01
N VAL A 935 -27.22 -2.20 46.92
CA VAL A 935 -28.58 -1.74 46.58
C VAL A 935 -29.61 -2.53 47.41
N PRO A 936 -30.58 -1.89 48.08
CA PRO A 936 -31.63 -2.57 48.85
C PRO A 936 -32.46 -3.58 48.04
N GLU A 937 -32.92 -4.67 48.67
CA GLU A 937 -33.59 -5.78 47.99
C GLU A 937 -35.00 -5.45 47.48
N ASP A 938 -35.69 -4.50 48.12
CA ASP A 938 -36.93 -3.92 47.60
C ASP A 938 -36.69 -3.25 46.22
N GLN A 939 -35.53 -2.64 46.04
CA GLN A 939 -35.08 -1.98 44.81
C GLN A 939 -34.57 -2.94 43.72
N TRP A 940 -34.43 -4.25 43.98
CA TRP A 940 -34.00 -5.20 42.94
C TRP A 940 -35.11 -5.45 41.91
N CYS A 941 -34.76 -5.58 40.63
CA CYS A 941 -35.72 -5.62 39.53
C CYS A 941 -36.37 -6.99 39.28
N PHE A 942 -35.75 -8.08 39.77
CA PHE A 942 -36.17 -9.45 39.49
C PHE A 942 -36.48 -10.25 40.76
N GLU A 943 -37.39 -11.20 40.64
CA GLU A 943 -37.77 -12.16 41.68
C GLU A 943 -37.61 -13.58 41.10
N PRO A 944 -37.09 -14.56 41.86
CA PRO A 944 -36.96 -15.94 41.39
C PRO A 944 -38.33 -16.61 41.15
N ASN A 945 -38.32 -17.83 40.62
CA ASN A 945 -39.51 -18.66 40.53
C ASN A 945 -39.93 -19.21 41.92
N ASN A 946 -41.02 -20.00 41.96
CA ASN A 946 -41.56 -20.55 43.21
C ASN A 946 -40.57 -21.46 43.96
N ASP A 947 -39.60 -22.04 43.26
CA ASP A 947 -38.58 -22.95 43.80
C ASP A 947 -37.33 -22.19 44.32
N GLY A 948 -37.32 -20.86 44.21
CA GLY A 948 -36.18 -20.00 44.57
C GLY A 948 -35.13 -19.86 43.47
N GLU A 949 -35.37 -20.40 42.27
CA GLU A 949 -34.42 -20.41 41.17
C GLU A 949 -34.63 -19.28 40.16
N PHE A 950 -33.54 -18.84 39.53
CA PHE A 950 -33.60 -17.99 38.34
C PHE A 950 -33.74 -18.88 37.10
N GLY A 951 -34.98 -19.24 36.79
CA GLY A 951 -35.37 -20.07 35.66
C GLY A 951 -36.79 -19.76 35.19
N ALA A 952 -37.39 -20.68 34.43
CA ALA A 952 -38.77 -20.52 33.97
C ALA A 952 -39.74 -20.35 35.16
N GLY A 953 -40.66 -19.39 35.04
CA GLY A 953 -41.58 -18.99 36.10
C GLY A 953 -41.08 -17.85 36.99
N MET A 954 -39.84 -17.35 36.81
CA MET A 954 -39.35 -16.15 37.50
C MET A 954 -40.11 -14.88 37.07
N ARG A 955 -40.00 -13.81 37.85
CA ARG A 955 -40.76 -12.57 37.65
C ARG A 955 -39.88 -11.33 37.54
N ILE A 956 -40.40 -10.34 36.82
CA ILE A 956 -39.92 -8.96 36.80
C ILE A 956 -40.89 -8.16 37.69
N LYS A 957 -40.38 -7.34 38.63
CA LYS A 957 -41.25 -6.52 39.48
C LYS A 957 -42.02 -5.49 38.65
N PRO A 958 -43.31 -5.18 38.93
CA PRO A 958 -44.10 -4.26 38.11
C PRO A 958 -43.44 -2.89 37.88
N ASP A 959 -42.86 -2.29 38.92
CA ASP A 959 -42.20 -0.99 38.89
C ASP A 959 -40.71 -1.03 38.52
N TYR A 960 -40.19 -2.12 37.91
CA TYR A 960 -38.75 -2.31 37.65
C TYR A 960 -38.04 -1.17 36.89
N LEU A 961 -38.79 -0.31 36.18
CA LEU A 961 -38.29 0.87 35.46
C LEU A 961 -38.15 2.12 36.36
N ARG A 962 -38.69 2.08 37.59
CA ARG A 962 -38.52 3.09 38.65
C ARG A 962 -37.51 2.63 39.72
N LEU A 963 -37.46 1.32 39.99
CA LEU A 963 -36.55 0.75 40.97
C LEU A 963 -35.08 0.98 40.60
N THR A 964 -34.23 1.20 41.61
CA THR A 964 -32.83 1.60 41.40
C THR A 964 -31.84 0.43 41.23
N GLY A 965 -32.32 -0.82 41.29
CA GLY A 965 -31.52 -2.03 41.06
C GLY A 965 -30.93 -2.13 39.65
N TYR A 966 -29.90 -2.95 39.53
CA TYR A 966 -29.37 -3.33 38.22
C TYR A 966 -30.32 -4.32 37.53
N ARG A 967 -30.37 -4.23 36.20
CA ARG A 967 -31.24 -5.00 35.31
C ARG A 967 -30.63 -5.09 33.92
N LEU A 968 -31.27 -5.86 33.05
CA LEU A 968 -31.02 -5.74 31.61
C LEU A 968 -31.56 -4.38 31.09
N PRO A 969 -30.94 -3.79 30.06
CA PRO A 969 -31.48 -2.60 29.41
C PRO A 969 -32.83 -2.91 28.75
N THR A 970 -33.70 -1.90 28.66
CA THR A 970 -34.81 -1.96 27.70
C THR A 970 -34.26 -1.80 26.29
N GLU A 971 -34.98 -2.38 25.34
CA GLU A 971 -34.71 -2.33 23.91
C GLU A 971 -34.54 -0.89 23.38
N ALA A 972 -35.24 0.07 24.00
CA ALA A 972 -35.17 1.50 23.70
C ALA A 972 -33.94 2.16 24.33
N GLU A 973 -33.65 1.88 25.60
CA GLU A 973 -32.43 2.36 26.29
C GLU A 973 -31.17 1.85 25.57
N TRP A 974 -31.19 0.59 25.12
CA TRP A 974 -30.09 0.00 24.34
C TRP A 974 -29.92 0.69 22.98
N GLU A 975 -30.97 0.84 22.17
CA GLU A 975 -30.82 1.45 20.84
C GLU A 975 -30.47 2.94 20.93
N TYR A 976 -31.07 3.68 21.87
CA TYR A 976 -30.70 5.07 22.12
C TYR A 976 -29.22 5.20 22.49
N ALA A 977 -28.74 4.33 23.40
CA ALA A 977 -27.37 4.35 23.86
C ALA A 977 -26.38 3.88 22.78
N CYS A 978 -26.74 2.89 21.96
CA CYS A 978 -25.97 2.43 20.79
C CYS A 978 -25.85 3.54 19.73
N ARG A 979 -26.93 4.28 19.45
CA ARG A 979 -26.93 5.37 18.47
C ARG A 979 -26.03 6.54 18.87
N GLY A 980 -25.92 6.85 20.16
CA GLY A 980 -25.08 7.96 20.63
C GLY A 980 -25.47 9.33 20.02
N GLY A 981 -26.76 9.52 19.73
CA GLY A 981 -27.27 10.70 19.00
C GLY A 981 -27.30 10.59 17.48
N ALA A 982 -26.84 9.48 16.88
CA ALA A 982 -26.85 9.29 15.43
C ALA A 982 -28.21 8.83 14.88
N VAL A 983 -28.64 9.42 13.75
CA VAL A 983 -29.84 8.99 13.01
C VAL A 983 -29.57 7.81 12.06
N ASN A 984 -28.30 7.61 11.67
CA ASN A 984 -27.87 6.54 10.77
C ASN A 984 -27.97 5.14 11.43
N PRO A 985 -27.86 4.05 10.64
CA PRO A 985 -27.97 2.66 11.13
C PRO A 985 -26.85 2.25 12.09
N ARG A 986 -25.73 2.97 12.07
CA ARG A 986 -24.58 2.82 12.97
C ARG A 986 -24.13 4.20 13.41
N PHE A 987 -23.57 4.31 14.61
CA PHE A 987 -23.24 5.59 15.24
C PHE A 987 -22.12 6.39 14.53
N TYR A 988 -21.50 5.84 13.49
CA TYR A 988 -20.46 6.47 12.70
C TYR A 988 -20.86 6.73 11.22
N GLY A 989 -22.06 6.33 10.77
CA GLY A 989 -22.52 6.51 9.39
C GLY A 989 -23.26 5.29 8.82
N ARG A 990 -23.48 5.23 7.49
CA ARG A 990 -24.14 4.10 6.81
C ARG A 990 -23.17 3.04 6.28
N GLY A 991 -21.94 3.40 5.91
CA GLY A 991 -21.01 2.50 5.21
C GLY A 991 -20.33 1.44 6.07
N ASP A 992 -20.03 0.29 5.47
CA ASP A 992 -19.31 -0.82 6.12
C ASP A 992 -17.78 -0.56 6.23
N GLU A 993 -17.27 0.48 5.54
CA GLU A 993 -15.84 0.82 5.44
C GLU A 993 -15.13 1.06 6.78
N LEU A 994 -15.87 1.54 7.78
CA LEU A 994 -15.35 1.80 9.12
C LEU A 994 -15.76 0.71 10.13
N LEU A 995 -16.46 -0.36 9.72
CA LEU A 995 -17.04 -1.32 10.66
C LEU A 995 -15.97 -1.96 11.56
N SER A 996 -14.87 -2.47 10.98
CA SER A 996 -13.74 -3.03 11.71
C SER A 996 -12.96 -2.04 12.59
N ARG A 997 -13.34 -0.75 12.62
CA ARG A 997 -12.80 0.28 13.52
C ARG A 997 -13.70 0.53 14.74
N TYR A 998 -14.95 0.05 14.72
CA TYR A 998 -16.04 0.36 15.67
C TYR A 998 -16.90 -0.86 16.08
N GLY A 999 -16.75 -2.02 15.44
CA GLY A 999 -17.54 -3.23 15.71
C GLY A 999 -16.95 -4.50 15.09
N TRP A 1000 -17.35 -5.66 15.59
CA TRP A 1000 -16.77 -6.97 15.25
C TRP A 1000 -17.75 -7.81 14.42
N SER A 1001 -17.55 -7.84 13.10
CA SER A 1001 -18.28 -8.71 12.16
C SER A 1001 -17.54 -10.02 11.86
N PHE A 1002 -18.24 -11.00 11.30
CA PHE A 1002 -17.69 -12.29 10.82
C PHE A 1002 -16.36 -12.15 10.04
N ARG A 1003 -16.25 -11.14 9.16
CA ARG A 1003 -15.04 -10.92 8.32
C ARG A 1003 -13.87 -10.26 9.05
N SER A 1004 -14.03 -9.90 10.32
CA SER A 1004 -13.11 -9.07 11.10
C SER A 1004 -12.82 -9.63 12.49
N SER A 1005 -13.44 -10.74 12.86
CA SER A 1005 -13.49 -11.28 14.22
C SER A 1005 -12.68 -12.56 14.42
N ASP A 1006 -12.04 -13.11 13.39
CA ASP A 1006 -11.44 -14.47 13.39
C ASP A 1006 -12.45 -15.55 13.85
N GLU A 1007 -13.74 -15.35 13.59
CA GLU A 1007 -14.86 -16.20 14.06
C GLU A 1007 -14.95 -16.36 15.60
N ARG A 1008 -14.48 -15.36 16.37
CA ARG A 1008 -14.53 -15.34 17.86
C ARG A 1008 -14.81 -13.94 18.41
N SER A 1009 -15.21 -13.86 19.68
CA SER A 1009 -15.28 -12.59 20.42
C SER A 1009 -13.89 -12.11 20.87
N HIS A 1010 -13.78 -10.80 21.08
CA HIS A 1010 -12.54 -10.11 21.45
C HIS A 1010 -12.69 -9.37 22.79
N PRO A 1011 -11.57 -9.02 23.46
CA PRO A 1011 -11.59 -8.23 24.69
C PRO A 1011 -12.38 -6.93 24.57
N VAL A 1012 -13.27 -6.67 25.53
CA VAL A 1012 -14.24 -5.57 25.46
C VAL A 1012 -13.57 -4.18 25.46
N GLY A 1013 -13.98 -3.33 24.54
CA GLY A 1013 -13.41 -2.01 24.31
C GLY A 1013 -12.03 -2.01 23.66
N SER A 1014 -11.75 -3.01 22.84
CA SER A 1014 -10.59 -3.02 21.91
C SER A 1014 -10.80 -2.09 20.70
N LEU A 1015 -12.05 -1.98 20.24
CA LEU A 1015 -12.46 -1.03 19.19
C LEU A 1015 -12.95 0.28 19.78
N ARG A 1016 -13.26 1.26 18.92
CA ARG A 1016 -13.56 2.64 19.34
C ARG A 1016 -14.98 2.76 19.92
N PRO A 1017 -15.16 3.58 20.97
CA PRO A 1017 -16.48 3.84 21.55
C PRO A 1017 -17.31 4.79 20.68
N ASN A 1018 -18.62 4.87 20.99
CA ASN A 1018 -19.51 5.91 20.48
C ASN A 1018 -19.51 7.19 21.34
N GLU A 1019 -20.33 8.19 20.98
CA GLU A 1019 -20.38 9.48 21.69
C GLU A 1019 -20.83 9.42 23.15
N PHE A 1020 -21.52 8.36 23.57
CA PHE A 1020 -21.89 8.13 24.97
C PHE A 1020 -20.88 7.25 25.70
N GLY A 1021 -19.74 6.93 25.07
CA GLY A 1021 -18.68 6.12 25.65
C GLY A 1021 -18.98 4.62 25.67
N LEU A 1022 -20.00 4.15 24.94
CA LEU A 1022 -20.27 2.72 24.82
C LEU A 1022 -19.36 2.10 23.76
N PHE A 1023 -18.78 0.96 24.13
CA PHE A 1023 -18.02 0.04 23.29
C PHE A 1023 -18.90 -1.14 22.87
N ASP A 1024 -18.48 -1.79 21.78
CA ASP A 1024 -18.96 -3.11 21.33
C ASP A 1024 -20.49 -3.19 21.16
N THR A 1025 -21.15 -2.09 20.78
CA THR A 1025 -22.61 -2.06 20.50
C THR A 1025 -22.94 -2.51 19.08
N LEU A 1026 -21.97 -3.09 18.36
CA LEU A 1026 -22.04 -3.50 16.96
C LEU A 1026 -21.19 -4.77 16.82
N GLY A 1027 -21.83 -5.94 16.93
CA GLY A 1027 -21.12 -7.22 17.00
C GLY A 1027 -20.54 -7.51 18.39
N ASN A 1028 -19.48 -8.31 18.42
CA ASN A 1028 -18.94 -8.99 19.62
C ASN A 1028 -19.94 -10.02 20.19
N ALA A 1029 -20.82 -9.71 21.14
CA ALA A 1029 -21.90 -10.62 21.55
C ALA A 1029 -23.29 -10.03 21.29
N SER A 1030 -24.23 -10.87 20.86
CA SER A 1030 -25.64 -10.50 20.82
C SER A 1030 -26.17 -10.31 22.24
N GLU A 1031 -26.69 -9.12 22.55
CA GLU A 1031 -26.98 -8.72 23.92
C GLU A 1031 -28.46 -8.88 24.31
N TRP A 1032 -28.71 -9.55 25.43
CA TRP A 1032 -30.05 -9.63 26.02
C TRP A 1032 -30.61 -8.27 26.47
N GLY A 1033 -31.80 -7.92 25.99
CA GLY A 1033 -32.64 -6.88 26.60
C GLY A 1033 -33.70 -7.48 27.54
N ILE A 1034 -34.28 -6.64 28.40
CA ILE A 1034 -35.33 -7.06 29.34
C ILE A 1034 -36.69 -7.32 28.64
N ASP A 1035 -36.92 -6.70 27.49
CA ASP A 1035 -38.20 -6.72 26.80
C ASP A 1035 -38.53 -8.06 26.10
N PRO A 1036 -39.82 -8.44 26.03
CA PRO A 1036 -40.26 -9.59 25.25
C PRO A 1036 -40.11 -9.34 23.74
N ALA A 1037 -39.96 -10.42 22.98
CA ALA A 1037 -39.84 -10.43 21.52
C ALA A 1037 -41.19 -10.13 20.82
N VAL A 1038 -41.68 -8.89 20.95
CA VAL A 1038 -42.93 -8.43 20.34
C VAL A 1038 -42.69 -7.56 19.10
N GLN A 1039 -43.66 -7.56 18.19
CA GLN A 1039 -43.73 -6.60 17.10
C GLN A 1039 -43.98 -5.19 17.65
N TYR A 1040 -43.37 -4.16 17.05
CA TYR A 1040 -43.64 -2.77 17.43
C TYR A 1040 -45.10 -2.42 17.16
N LEU A 1041 -45.82 -1.98 18.20
CA LEU A 1041 -47.13 -1.36 18.05
C LEU A 1041 -46.95 0.12 17.74
N VAL A 1042 -47.59 0.58 16.67
CA VAL A 1042 -47.74 2.00 16.36
C VAL A 1042 -48.85 2.57 17.24
N ASP A 1043 -48.76 3.85 17.61
CA ASP A 1043 -49.78 4.62 18.34
C ASP A 1043 -50.16 4.14 19.77
N GLN A 1044 -49.30 3.38 20.47
CA GLN A 1044 -49.47 3.07 21.91
C GLN A 1044 -48.40 3.70 22.80
N PRO A 1045 -48.75 4.13 24.05
CA PRO A 1045 -47.76 4.58 25.03
C PRO A 1045 -46.94 3.41 25.60
N ASP A 1046 -45.65 3.36 25.25
CA ASP A 1046 -44.75 2.19 25.39
C ASP A 1046 -44.77 1.42 26.72
N ASP A 1047 -44.76 2.10 27.87
CA ASP A 1047 -44.67 1.43 29.17
C ASP A 1047 -45.95 0.58 29.47
N ALA A 1048 -47.07 0.84 28.76
CA ALA A 1048 -48.35 0.16 28.98
C ALA A 1048 -48.35 -1.32 28.52
N GLU A 1049 -47.59 -1.68 27.49
CA GLU A 1049 -47.40 -3.07 27.04
C GLU A 1049 -46.38 -3.80 27.92
N ARG A 1050 -45.26 -3.12 28.20
CA ARG A 1050 -44.09 -3.67 28.90
C ARG A 1050 -44.42 -4.11 30.33
N THR A 1051 -45.40 -3.46 30.96
CA THR A 1051 -45.89 -3.77 32.32
C THR A 1051 -46.79 -5.01 32.38
N LYS A 1052 -47.22 -5.60 31.24
CA LYS A 1052 -48.10 -6.79 31.22
C LYS A 1052 -47.32 -8.11 31.31
N ASN A 1053 -46.18 -8.23 30.65
CA ASN A 1053 -45.44 -9.48 30.44
C ASN A 1053 -44.33 -9.73 31.50
N LEU A 1054 -44.73 -9.62 32.78
CA LEU A 1054 -43.85 -9.69 33.96
C LEU A 1054 -43.41 -11.11 34.33
N LEU A 1055 -44.19 -12.14 33.98
CA LEU A 1055 -43.80 -13.54 34.13
C LEU A 1055 -42.88 -13.95 32.98
N VAL A 1056 -41.77 -14.62 33.29
CA VAL A 1056 -40.77 -15.04 32.29
C VAL A 1056 -40.83 -16.57 32.11
N THR A 1057 -41.08 -17.02 30.89
CA THR A 1057 -41.13 -18.45 30.53
C THR A 1057 -40.52 -18.68 29.15
N ASP A 1058 -40.08 -19.91 28.86
CA ASP A 1058 -39.46 -20.27 27.57
C ASP A 1058 -40.44 -20.33 26.39
N GLN A 1059 -41.73 -20.06 26.63
CA GLN A 1059 -42.74 -19.87 25.60
C GLN A 1059 -42.66 -18.47 24.95
N MET A 1060 -42.07 -17.48 25.64
CA MET A 1060 -41.95 -16.11 25.16
C MET A 1060 -40.47 -15.72 25.03
N SER A 1061 -39.97 -15.68 23.79
CA SER A 1061 -38.63 -15.19 23.48
C SER A 1061 -38.39 -13.77 24.01
N ARG A 1062 -37.14 -13.44 24.33
CA ARG A 1062 -36.69 -12.09 24.71
C ARG A 1062 -35.82 -11.50 23.60
N ILE A 1063 -35.69 -10.17 23.59
CA ILE A 1063 -34.93 -9.43 22.57
C ILE A 1063 -33.42 -9.65 22.72
N LEU A 1064 -32.74 -9.79 21.57
CA LEU A 1064 -31.29 -9.67 21.40
C LEU A 1064 -30.97 -8.46 20.51
N ARG A 1065 -29.90 -7.73 20.83
CA ARG A 1065 -29.44 -6.52 20.13
C ARG A 1065 -27.96 -6.57 19.75
N GLY A 1066 -27.52 -5.63 18.92
CA GLY A 1066 -26.11 -5.44 18.51
C GLY A 1066 -25.59 -6.35 17.40
N GLY A 1067 -26.10 -7.58 17.34
CA GLY A 1067 -25.45 -8.66 16.59
C GLY A 1067 -24.19 -9.15 17.32
N SER A 1068 -23.46 -10.08 16.73
CA SER A 1068 -22.31 -10.74 17.34
C SER A 1068 -21.10 -10.81 16.41
N PHE A 1069 -19.99 -11.34 16.92
CA PHE A 1069 -18.78 -11.63 16.16
C PHE A 1069 -19.00 -12.55 14.95
N TYR A 1070 -20.11 -13.29 14.91
CA TYR A 1070 -20.46 -14.26 13.88
C TYR A 1070 -21.40 -13.70 12.80
N ASP A 1071 -21.98 -12.52 13.02
CA ASP A 1071 -22.96 -11.92 12.12
C ASP A 1071 -22.31 -11.12 10.97
N GLN A 1072 -23.04 -10.95 9.86
CA GLN A 1072 -22.55 -10.23 8.70
C GLN A 1072 -22.67 -8.71 8.90
N ALA A 1073 -21.93 -7.93 8.10
CA ALA A 1073 -21.87 -6.48 8.25
C ALA A 1073 -23.26 -5.81 8.21
N GLY A 1074 -24.18 -6.29 7.37
CA GLY A 1074 -25.55 -5.76 7.25
C GLY A 1074 -26.43 -5.97 8.49
N ASP A 1075 -26.08 -6.91 9.35
CA ASP A 1075 -26.79 -7.21 10.60
C ASP A 1075 -26.27 -6.36 11.76
N LEU A 1076 -25.02 -5.88 11.69
CA LEU A 1076 -24.44 -5.01 12.72
C LEU A 1076 -24.96 -3.57 12.58
N ARG A 1077 -26.19 -3.34 13.04
CA ARG A 1077 -26.90 -2.05 13.04
C ARG A 1077 -27.59 -1.81 14.39
N SER A 1078 -27.71 -0.55 14.81
CA SER A 1078 -28.42 -0.16 16.03
C SER A 1078 -29.89 -0.59 16.03
N ALA A 1079 -30.52 -0.61 14.85
CA ALA A 1079 -31.90 -1.03 14.65
C ALA A 1079 -32.09 -2.55 14.57
N MET A 1080 -31.02 -3.35 14.49
CA MET A 1080 -31.12 -4.82 14.37
C MET A 1080 -31.83 -5.44 15.58
N ARG A 1081 -32.62 -6.49 15.31
CA ARG A 1081 -33.36 -7.26 16.31
C ARG A 1081 -33.19 -8.75 16.03
N SER A 1082 -32.73 -9.51 17.01
CA SER A 1082 -32.84 -10.96 17.04
C SER A 1082 -33.64 -11.39 18.27
N PHE A 1083 -34.11 -12.63 18.31
CA PHE A 1083 -35.02 -13.11 19.35
C PHE A 1083 -34.67 -14.54 19.75
N TYR A 1084 -34.60 -14.82 21.05
CA TYR A 1084 -34.21 -16.15 21.53
C TYR A 1084 -34.92 -16.54 22.82
N ARG A 1085 -35.02 -17.85 23.10
CA ARG A 1085 -35.71 -18.36 24.30
C ARG A 1085 -34.90 -18.04 25.57
N PRO A 1086 -35.52 -17.50 26.63
CA PRO A 1086 -34.82 -17.08 27.85
C PRO A 1086 -33.87 -18.12 28.46
N GLY A 1087 -34.24 -19.39 28.47
CA GLY A 1087 -33.46 -20.49 29.05
C GLY A 1087 -32.20 -20.89 28.28
N VAL A 1088 -32.03 -20.46 27.02
CA VAL A 1088 -30.96 -20.98 26.16
C VAL A 1088 -29.88 -19.92 25.92
N GLY A 1089 -28.67 -20.19 26.43
CA GLY A 1089 -27.47 -19.39 26.15
C GLY A 1089 -26.76 -19.87 24.89
N ASN A 1090 -27.05 -19.26 23.74
CA ASN A 1090 -26.33 -19.54 22.49
C ASN A 1090 -24.85 -19.12 22.59
N PHE A 1091 -23.96 -19.72 21.78
CA PHE A 1091 -22.51 -19.47 21.82
C PHE A 1091 -22.12 -18.01 21.53
N ALA A 1092 -23.01 -17.22 20.94
CA ALA A 1092 -22.84 -15.80 20.65
C ALA A 1092 -23.69 -14.86 21.53
N ASN A 1093 -24.44 -15.39 22.51
CA ASN A 1093 -25.29 -14.57 23.39
C ASN A 1093 -24.54 -14.12 24.65
N GLY A 1094 -24.53 -12.81 24.88
CA GLY A 1094 -24.04 -12.14 26.08
C GLY A 1094 -25.02 -11.07 26.55
N PHE A 1095 -24.54 -10.07 27.30
CA PHE A 1095 -25.35 -8.95 27.79
C PHE A 1095 -24.49 -7.78 28.28
N ARG A 1096 -25.05 -6.56 28.26
CA ARG A 1096 -24.63 -5.47 29.15
C ARG A 1096 -25.71 -5.17 30.19
N VAL A 1097 -25.34 -4.46 31.25
CA VAL A 1097 -26.22 -4.14 32.38
C VAL A 1097 -26.69 -2.69 32.29
N ALA A 1098 -27.88 -2.41 32.82
CA ALA A 1098 -28.41 -1.07 33.04
C ALA A 1098 -29.02 -0.92 34.44
N ARG A 1099 -29.34 0.31 34.86
CA ARG A 1099 -30.19 0.60 36.03
C ARG A 1099 -30.95 1.90 35.81
N THR A 1100 -32.10 2.07 36.46
CA THR A 1100 -32.72 3.39 36.58
C THR A 1100 -31.98 4.19 37.66
N MET A 1101 -31.78 5.49 37.43
CA MET A 1101 -31.15 6.39 38.39
C MET A 1101 -32.22 7.11 39.23
N PRO A 1102 -31.94 7.48 40.50
CA PRO A 1102 -32.85 8.30 41.31
C PRO A 1102 -33.25 9.61 40.62
N ALA A 1103 -34.42 10.14 40.97
CA ALA A 1103 -34.81 11.48 40.57
C ALA A 1103 -33.85 12.52 41.17
N ALA A 1104 -33.61 13.62 40.45
CA ALA A 1104 -32.60 14.60 40.83
C ALA A 1104 -32.92 15.41 42.11
N GLU A 1105 -34.14 15.29 42.65
CA GLU A 1105 -34.62 16.06 43.80
C GLU A 1105 -34.10 15.51 45.14
N ASP A 1106 -33.89 14.20 45.26
CA ASP A 1106 -33.36 13.56 46.49
C ASP A 1106 -31.89 13.95 46.76
N ALA A 1107 -31.15 14.37 45.73
CA ALA A 1107 -29.73 14.71 45.82
C ALA A 1107 -29.41 16.03 46.56
N LYS A 1108 -30.43 16.72 47.11
CA LYS A 1108 -30.30 17.89 47.99
C LYS A 1108 -30.70 17.61 49.44
N GLY A 1109 -31.00 16.35 49.79
CA GLY A 1109 -31.69 15.99 51.04
C GLY A 1109 -31.01 14.94 51.92
N LYS A 1110 -29.70 14.72 51.81
CA LYS A 1110 -28.88 13.90 52.73
C LYS A 1110 -27.49 14.49 52.92
#